data_AF-A0A7X4J6S9-F1
#
_entry.id   AF-A0A7X4J6S9-F1
#
_cell.length_a   1.000
_cell.length_b   1.000
_cell.length_c   1.000
_cell.angle_alpha   90.00
_cell.angle_beta   90.00
_cell.angle_gamma   90.00
#
_symmetry.space_group_name_H-M   'P 1'
#
loop_
_entity.id
_entity.type
_entity.pdbx_description
1 polymer ?
#
loop_
_entity_poly.entity_id
_entity_poly.type
_entity_poly.pdbx_seq_one_letter_code
_entity_poly.pdbx_strand_id
1 'polypeptide(L)'
;MTFCKLTFTFWSILGAGAAAPPRDTAADTAAALVQRVEIHRTEYGVPHIVAEDLKAMGFGLGYVQSEAYSASIAIAMMASRGVLSRHLGAEELDADFAARETHARAVETFHRLDPDARQVYLGFAEGVNHYIRLHPDEYPPWVEPDFTGVDALARDVQGWSRGDAARFVARLRAAEAGGGADGEDREGSAPHEDPDHFLLDGSNAWAFHGSRTESGRPILLRNPHLRWDGDHDLLKRPSGLTYFEAHVRVPGVINFYGDFRIGTAFGIIGGFNPSLGWATTNNYPTLSQVYRLAAHPTLTDHAVLDGLPLPLARRDATVDYRTADGGIEVETRTSWRTPHGPVIHRTDDHVYVLKDPRDGEFRRGEQFLRMMMASSLDEWLEVMRMRAHPTSNFTYADRDGNIAHYYNARLPRLPNPVTGDTAAHASSAADIWSELVRWEELPLYLNPPGGYVQQANDPPDYTNLNVPLDRDTVPPNLPEPRLRLRSQLSLDLAAGGGERLSLEGVMRMKHSPRMLMAERTVDDLVAAAGEDAGLAEAAAVLAAWDRTAAAASRGGVLFERWAGEYFGGGPDSLRWGERWDPERPAETPLGLGDPAAARDALGAAVASLADDGIALDVAWGDVHRVVRGDVDVPVSGCPSTLGCFRTLSFETLADGRRAANRGDAWVLLVEFGDIPSAYTVLSYGQTARTESPHFADQAAMFARGEMKRVAWTAEDIGRATISRYRPGEEVRPRE
;
A
#
# COMPACT_ATOMS: atom_id res chain seq x y z
N MET A 1 -69.99 7.59 26.08
CA MET A 1 -69.72 8.94 26.62
C MET A 1 -69.74 8.89 28.14
N THR A 2 -68.57 8.85 28.78
CA THR A 2 -68.27 9.47 30.09
C THR A 2 -66.75 9.44 30.19
N PHE A 3 -66.14 10.63 30.28
CA PHE A 3 -64.70 10.88 30.22
C PHE A 3 -64.00 10.40 31.50
N CYS A 4 -62.86 9.72 31.35
CA CYS A 4 -61.96 9.34 32.45
C CYS A 4 -60.68 10.18 32.40
N LYS A 5 -60.20 10.54 33.60
CA LYS A 5 -59.10 11.45 33.90
C LYS A 5 -57.73 10.88 33.51
N LEU A 6 -56.82 11.78 33.12
CA LEU A 6 -55.39 11.56 32.98
C LEU A 6 -54.74 11.14 34.31
N THR A 7 -53.85 10.15 34.24
CA THR A 7 -52.78 9.92 35.22
C THR A 7 -51.50 9.67 34.43
N PHE A 8 -50.50 10.53 34.65
CA PHE A 8 -49.13 10.34 34.16
C PHE A 8 -48.44 9.24 34.99
N THR A 9 -47.92 8.21 34.34
CA THR A 9 -47.07 7.19 34.98
C THR A 9 -45.63 7.43 34.56
N PHE A 10 -44.77 7.69 35.55
CA PHE A 10 -43.32 7.66 35.42
C PHE A 10 -42.88 6.24 35.03
N TRP A 11 -42.12 6.11 33.94
CA TRP A 11 -41.41 4.87 33.62
C TRP A 11 -39.94 5.04 34.01
N SER A 12 -39.54 4.27 35.03
CA SER A 12 -38.15 4.13 35.47
C SER A 12 -37.34 3.41 34.41
N ILE A 13 -36.26 4.04 33.94
CA ILE A 13 -35.27 3.41 33.06
C ILE A 13 -34.44 2.46 33.94
N LEU A 14 -34.70 1.14 33.80
CA LEU A 14 -33.80 0.11 34.30
C LEU A 14 -32.51 0.13 33.48
N GLY A 15 -31.38 0.12 34.19
CA GLY A 15 -30.04 0.13 33.62
C GLY A 15 -29.79 -1.03 32.67
N ALA A 16 -29.22 -0.71 31.51
CA ALA A 16 -28.59 -1.67 30.63
C ALA A 16 -27.37 -2.27 31.34
N GLY A 17 -27.49 -3.51 31.79
CA GLY A 17 -26.33 -4.30 32.20
C GLY A 17 -25.43 -4.51 30.99
N ALA A 18 -24.14 -4.20 31.15
CA ALA A 18 -23.11 -4.55 30.18
C ALA A 18 -23.19 -6.05 29.89
N ALA A 19 -23.48 -6.42 28.63
CA ALA A 19 -23.41 -7.81 28.20
C ALA A 19 -21.94 -8.24 28.28
N ALA A 20 -21.64 -9.20 29.15
CA ALA A 20 -20.33 -9.86 29.18
C ALA A 20 -20.05 -10.48 27.80
N PRO A 21 -18.79 -10.51 27.34
CA PRO A 21 -18.45 -11.15 26.07
C PRO A 21 -18.88 -12.62 26.07
N PRO A 22 -19.29 -13.18 24.92
CA PRO A 22 -19.66 -14.58 24.83
C PRO A 22 -18.50 -15.46 25.30
N ARG A 23 -18.76 -16.33 26.28
CA ARG A 23 -17.77 -17.31 26.76
C ARG A 23 -17.41 -18.25 25.61
N ASP A 24 -16.12 -18.36 25.30
CA ASP A 24 -15.60 -19.37 24.37
C ASP A 24 -16.13 -20.74 24.77
N THR A 25 -16.79 -21.41 23.83
CA THR A 25 -17.17 -22.81 24.01
C THR A 25 -15.90 -23.65 24.11
N ALA A 26 -15.94 -24.80 24.80
CA ALA A 26 -14.75 -25.64 25.02
C ALA A 26 -13.99 -26.03 23.74
N ALA A 27 -14.64 -25.99 22.57
CA ALA A 27 -14.04 -26.24 21.25
C ALA A 27 -13.12 -25.12 20.75
N ASP A 28 -13.18 -23.92 21.33
CA ASP A 28 -12.55 -22.71 20.81
C ASP A 28 -11.56 -22.04 21.76
N THR A 29 -11.15 -22.76 22.82
CA THR A 29 -10.06 -22.31 23.69
C THR A 29 -8.73 -22.25 22.93
N ALA A 30 -7.78 -21.43 23.41
CA ALA A 30 -6.41 -21.39 22.89
C ALA A 30 -5.81 -22.79 22.73
N ALA A 31 -5.95 -23.64 23.76
CA ALA A 31 -5.45 -25.01 23.77
C ALA A 31 -6.07 -25.87 22.67
N ALA A 32 -7.35 -25.67 22.35
CA ALA A 32 -8.01 -26.38 21.25
C ALA A 32 -7.54 -25.88 19.87
N LEU A 33 -7.28 -24.58 19.72
CA LEU A 33 -6.74 -24.02 18.47
C LEU A 33 -5.31 -24.48 18.19
N VAL A 34 -4.46 -24.58 19.22
CA VAL A 34 -3.09 -25.11 19.11
C VAL A 34 -3.10 -26.52 18.49
N GLN A 35 -4.04 -27.38 18.86
CA GLN A 35 -4.10 -28.76 18.33
C GLN A 35 -4.52 -28.82 16.86
N ARG A 36 -5.20 -27.80 16.35
CA ARG A 36 -5.75 -27.70 14.99
C ARG A 36 -4.84 -26.97 14.00
N VAL A 37 -3.64 -26.56 14.42
CA VAL A 37 -2.66 -25.85 13.59
C VAL A 37 -1.30 -26.51 13.69
N GLU A 38 -0.66 -26.67 12.55
CA GLU A 38 0.73 -27.06 12.44
C GLU A 38 1.48 -26.09 11.54
N ILE A 39 2.65 -25.63 12.01
CA ILE A 39 3.51 -24.70 11.29
C ILE A 39 4.71 -25.48 10.79
N HIS A 40 4.95 -25.41 9.49
CA HIS A 40 6.20 -25.83 8.88
C HIS A 40 6.97 -24.58 8.47
N ARG A 41 8.14 -24.32 9.05
CA ARG A 41 9.04 -23.29 8.52
C ARG A 41 9.97 -23.92 7.51
N THR A 42 10.05 -23.31 6.33
CA THR A 42 10.99 -23.69 5.27
C THR A 42 12.21 -22.75 5.27
N GLU A 43 13.10 -22.94 4.31
CA GLU A 43 14.25 -22.03 4.09
C GLU A 43 13.80 -20.56 4.14
N TYR A 44 14.67 -19.69 4.66
CA TYR A 44 14.39 -18.26 4.89
C TYR A 44 13.25 -17.97 5.88
N GLY A 45 12.84 -18.97 6.66
CA GLY A 45 11.89 -18.82 7.75
C GLY A 45 10.43 -18.72 7.32
N VAL A 46 10.10 -18.97 6.04
CA VAL A 46 8.74 -18.83 5.51
C VAL A 46 7.81 -19.85 6.19
N PRO A 47 6.71 -19.40 6.86
CA PRO A 47 5.76 -20.30 7.48
C PRO A 47 4.74 -20.85 6.48
N HIS A 48 4.57 -22.18 6.52
CA HIS A 48 3.45 -22.90 5.92
C HIS A 48 2.52 -23.35 7.03
N ILE A 49 1.36 -22.69 7.10
CA ILE A 49 0.34 -22.85 8.13
C ILE A 49 -0.68 -23.87 7.63
N VAL A 50 -0.64 -25.07 8.19
CA VAL A 50 -1.62 -26.11 7.91
C VAL A 50 -2.63 -26.13 9.06
N ALA A 51 -3.89 -25.87 8.74
CA ALA A 51 -4.96 -25.76 9.73
C ALA A 51 -6.17 -26.62 9.37
N GLU A 52 -6.94 -27.04 10.38
CA GLU A 52 -8.17 -27.83 10.18
C GLU A 52 -9.36 -26.98 9.71
N ASP A 53 -9.37 -25.68 10.04
CA ASP A 53 -10.41 -24.73 9.67
C ASP A 53 -9.88 -23.28 9.60
N LEU A 54 -10.73 -22.34 9.17
CA LEU A 54 -10.34 -20.94 8.98
C LEU A 54 -10.05 -20.18 10.30
N LYS A 55 -10.64 -20.60 11.43
CA LYS A 55 -10.31 -19.99 12.74
C LYS A 55 -8.92 -20.41 13.17
N ALA A 56 -8.61 -21.70 13.05
CA ALA A 56 -7.27 -22.24 13.24
C ALA A 56 -6.26 -21.61 12.28
N MET A 57 -6.61 -21.41 11.00
CA MET A 57 -5.74 -20.70 10.04
C MET A 57 -5.42 -19.27 10.50
N GLY A 58 -6.45 -18.51 10.92
CA GLY A 58 -6.27 -17.16 11.47
C GLY A 58 -5.38 -17.18 12.71
N PHE A 59 -5.58 -18.13 13.62
CA PHE A 59 -4.76 -18.34 14.81
C PHE A 59 -3.29 -18.57 14.48
N GLY A 60 -3.01 -19.48 13.53
CA GLY A 60 -1.66 -19.71 13.05
C GLY A 60 -1.04 -18.45 12.46
N LEU A 61 -1.79 -17.68 11.66
CA LEU A 61 -1.30 -16.47 11.02
C LEU A 61 -0.94 -15.38 12.04
N GLY A 62 -1.81 -15.15 13.03
CA GLY A 62 -1.54 -14.21 14.12
C GLY A 62 -0.33 -14.62 14.95
N TYR A 63 -0.19 -15.92 15.24
CA TYR A 63 0.93 -16.46 15.98
C TYR A 63 2.27 -16.28 15.25
N VAL A 64 2.37 -16.68 13.98
CA VAL A 64 3.64 -16.60 13.23
C VAL A 64 4.07 -15.17 12.92
N GLN A 65 3.12 -14.23 12.79
CA GLN A 65 3.44 -12.81 12.70
C GLN A 65 4.03 -12.31 14.03
N SER A 66 3.45 -12.70 15.17
CA SER A 66 4.00 -12.36 16.50
C SER A 66 5.36 -12.99 16.76
N GLU A 67 5.64 -14.20 16.26
CA GLU A 67 6.99 -14.78 16.30
C GLU A 67 8.02 -13.88 15.59
N ALA A 68 7.65 -13.30 14.44
CA ALA A 68 8.56 -12.52 13.61
C ALA A 68 8.66 -11.03 13.98
N TYR A 69 7.61 -10.46 14.59
CA TYR A 69 7.53 -9.01 14.86
C TYR A 69 7.11 -8.66 16.30
N SER A 70 6.90 -9.65 17.16
CA SER A 70 6.70 -9.53 18.61
C SER A 70 5.73 -8.41 19.01
N ALA A 71 6.20 -7.47 19.84
CA ALA A 71 5.47 -6.31 20.35
C ALA A 71 4.82 -5.47 19.25
N SER A 72 5.40 -5.36 18.05
CA SER A 72 4.82 -4.54 16.98
C SER A 72 3.44 -5.04 16.56
N ILE A 73 3.20 -6.35 16.60
CA ILE A 73 1.89 -6.94 16.30
C ILE A 73 0.87 -6.58 17.38
N ALA A 74 1.24 -6.70 18.65
CA ALA A 74 0.35 -6.34 19.76
C ALA A 74 0.08 -4.83 19.81
N ILE A 75 1.08 -4.00 19.52
CA ILE A 75 0.93 -2.54 19.44
C ILE A 75 0.02 -2.16 18.28
N ALA A 76 0.10 -2.85 17.14
CA ALA A 76 -0.83 -2.67 16.04
C ALA A 76 -2.29 -2.98 16.44
N MET A 77 -2.51 -4.01 17.25
CA MET A 77 -3.82 -4.36 17.80
C MET A 77 -4.29 -3.34 18.86
N MET A 78 -3.40 -2.83 19.72
CA MET A 78 -3.71 -1.74 20.64
C MET A 78 -4.05 -0.43 19.92
N ALA A 79 -3.32 -0.12 18.85
CA ALA A 79 -3.59 1.05 18.01
C ALA A 79 -5.02 1.04 17.48
N SER A 80 -5.57 -0.13 17.14
CA SER A 80 -6.93 -0.22 16.60
C SER A 80 -8.02 0.12 17.61
N ARG A 81 -7.71 0.10 18.93
CA ARG A 81 -8.61 0.54 20.01
C ARG A 81 -8.59 2.06 20.23
N GLY A 82 -7.58 2.76 19.69
CA GLY A 82 -7.36 4.18 19.92
C GLY A 82 -7.03 4.52 21.38
N VAL A 83 -6.03 3.82 21.92
CA VAL A 83 -5.55 3.97 23.30
C VAL A 83 -4.03 4.16 23.39
N LEU A 84 -3.32 4.24 22.26
CA LEU A 84 -1.86 4.34 22.28
C LEU A 84 -1.35 5.65 22.88
N SER A 85 -2.09 6.76 22.76
CA SER A 85 -1.65 8.05 23.33
C SER A 85 -1.53 8.01 24.84
N ARG A 86 -2.34 7.19 25.52
CA ARG A 86 -2.21 6.92 26.97
C ARG A 86 -0.85 6.31 27.34
N HIS A 87 -0.23 5.60 26.41
CA HIS A 87 1.01 4.85 26.66
C HIS A 87 2.23 5.56 26.08
N LEU A 88 2.15 6.01 24.83
CA LEU A 88 3.27 6.56 24.06
C LEU A 88 3.28 8.09 24.02
N GLY A 89 2.16 8.75 24.32
CA GLY A 89 2.09 10.20 24.51
C GLY A 89 1.30 10.94 23.42
N ALA A 90 1.40 12.27 23.46
CA ALA A 90 0.57 13.18 22.66
C ALA A 90 0.71 13.00 21.14
N GLU A 91 1.84 12.49 20.67
CA GLU A 91 2.07 12.20 19.24
C GLU A 91 1.07 11.20 18.64
N GLU A 92 0.43 10.38 19.49
CA GLU A 92 -0.57 9.39 19.06
C GLU A 92 -2.02 9.86 19.12
N LEU A 93 -2.27 11.09 19.60
CA LEU A 93 -3.63 11.60 19.81
C LEU A 93 -4.48 11.55 18.53
N ASP A 94 -3.95 12.07 17.42
CA ASP A 94 -4.68 12.12 16.14
C ASP A 94 -5.05 10.72 15.62
N ALA A 95 -4.11 9.78 15.75
CA ALA A 95 -4.31 8.39 15.37
C ALA A 95 -5.36 7.72 16.27
N ASP A 96 -5.33 7.97 17.57
CA ASP A 96 -6.30 7.42 18.53
C ASP A 96 -7.72 7.93 18.28
N PHE A 97 -7.89 9.22 17.98
CA PHE A 97 -9.19 9.77 17.59
C PHE A 97 -9.75 9.10 16.33
N ALA A 98 -8.91 8.82 15.34
CA ALA A 98 -9.33 8.12 14.12
C ALA A 98 -9.66 6.65 14.41
N ALA A 99 -8.81 5.96 15.18
CA ALA A 99 -8.97 4.56 15.53
C ALA A 99 -10.25 4.30 16.34
N ARG A 100 -10.65 5.20 17.26
CA ARG A 100 -11.92 5.06 17.98
C ARG A 100 -13.15 5.09 17.06
N GLU A 101 -13.08 5.83 15.96
CA GLU A 101 -14.17 5.84 14.96
C GLU A 101 -14.24 4.51 14.20
N THR A 102 -13.11 3.98 13.74
CA THR A 102 -13.06 2.69 13.03
C THR A 102 -13.35 1.51 13.96
N HIS A 103 -12.91 1.56 15.22
CA HIS A 103 -13.23 0.55 16.24
C HIS A 103 -14.72 0.50 16.56
N ALA A 104 -15.36 1.65 16.80
CA ALA A 104 -16.79 1.73 17.02
C ALA A 104 -17.58 1.14 15.83
N ARG A 105 -17.10 1.38 14.60
CA ARG A 105 -17.67 0.76 13.40
C ARG A 105 -17.45 -0.74 13.37
N ALA A 106 -16.27 -1.23 13.73
CA ALA A 106 -15.98 -2.66 13.82
C ALA A 106 -16.93 -3.34 14.83
N VAL A 107 -17.13 -2.76 16.02
CA VAL A 107 -18.10 -3.26 17.02
C VAL A 107 -19.50 -3.36 16.41
N GLU A 108 -19.96 -2.31 15.73
CA GLU A 108 -21.29 -2.27 15.10
C GLU A 108 -21.44 -3.33 14.00
N THR A 109 -20.38 -3.62 13.24
CA THR A 109 -20.48 -4.36 11.98
C THR A 109 -19.92 -5.78 12.02
N PHE A 110 -19.18 -6.17 13.06
CA PHE A 110 -18.53 -7.48 13.16
C PHE A 110 -19.48 -8.67 12.96
N HIS A 111 -20.70 -8.57 13.51
CA HIS A 111 -21.71 -9.62 13.38
C HIS A 111 -22.30 -9.74 11.97
N ARG A 112 -22.11 -8.73 11.11
CA ARG A 112 -22.61 -8.65 9.73
C ARG A 112 -21.62 -9.19 8.69
N LEU A 113 -20.38 -9.46 9.09
CA LEU A 113 -19.39 -10.11 8.23
C LEU A 113 -19.86 -11.51 7.82
N ASP A 114 -19.39 -11.93 6.66
CA ASP A 114 -19.39 -13.34 6.29
C ASP A 114 -18.82 -14.21 7.44
N PRO A 115 -19.46 -15.34 7.78
CA PRO A 115 -19.02 -16.20 8.86
C PRO A 115 -17.56 -16.64 8.75
N ASP A 116 -17.06 -16.93 7.55
CA ASP A 116 -15.70 -17.41 7.31
C ASP A 116 -14.68 -16.31 7.58
N ALA A 117 -14.93 -15.10 7.08
CA ALA A 117 -14.10 -13.93 7.37
C ALA A 117 -14.05 -13.63 8.87
N ARG A 118 -15.20 -13.75 9.56
CA ARG A 118 -15.29 -13.58 11.02
C ARG A 118 -14.45 -14.61 11.76
N GLN A 119 -14.42 -15.87 11.32
CA GLN A 119 -13.59 -16.91 11.93
C GLN A 119 -12.10 -16.57 11.84
N VAL A 120 -11.63 -16.07 10.70
CA VAL A 120 -10.22 -15.68 10.54
C VAL A 120 -9.84 -14.56 11.51
N TYR A 121 -10.66 -13.52 11.67
CA TYR A 121 -10.39 -12.45 12.63
C TYR A 121 -10.39 -12.92 14.09
N LEU A 122 -11.33 -13.81 14.47
CA LEU A 122 -11.35 -14.41 15.81
C LEU A 122 -10.07 -15.22 16.07
N GLY A 123 -9.68 -16.04 15.09
CA GLY A 123 -8.45 -16.81 15.15
C GLY A 123 -7.23 -15.92 15.30
N PHE A 124 -7.09 -14.92 14.42
CA PHE A 124 -5.93 -14.01 14.39
C PHE A 124 -5.71 -13.32 15.74
N ALA A 125 -6.76 -12.72 16.32
CA ALA A 125 -6.66 -12.08 17.62
C ALA A 125 -6.20 -13.05 18.72
N GLU A 126 -6.74 -14.27 18.71
CA GLU A 126 -6.36 -15.28 19.69
C GLU A 126 -4.95 -15.84 19.48
N GLY A 127 -4.46 -15.89 18.25
CA GLY A 127 -3.07 -16.22 17.93
C GLY A 127 -2.08 -15.21 18.51
N VAL A 128 -2.41 -13.92 18.40
CA VAL A 128 -1.65 -12.83 19.03
C VAL A 128 -1.67 -12.94 20.56
N ASN A 129 -2.86 -13.13 21.15
CA ASN A 129 -2.99 -13.30 22.60
C ASN A 129 -2.20 -14.50 23.12
N HIS A 130 -2.23 -15.62 22.38
CA HIS A 130 -1.51 -16.83 22.75
C HIS A 130 -0.01 -16.62 22.78
N TYR A 131 0.54 -15.93 21.78
CA TYR A 131 1.96 -15.60 21.77
C TYR A 131 2.35 -14.69 22.96
N ILE A 132 1.55 -13.66 23.26
CA ILE A 132 1.81 -12.77 24.42
C ILE A 132 1.84 -13.56 25.75
N ARG A 133 0.93 -14.52 25.93
CA ARG A 133 0.90 -15.35 27.15
C ARG A 133 2.14 -16.24 27.31
N LEU A 134 2.77 -16.64 26.20
CA LEU A 134 3.97 -17.46 26.22
C LEU A 134 5.25 -16.64 26.39
N HIS A 135 5.24 -15.39 25.93
CA HIS A 135 6.41 -14.50 25.89
C HIS A 135 6.16 -13.14 26.57
N PRO A 136 5.61 -13.09 27.81
CA PRO A 136 5.19 -11.83 28.43
C PRO A 136 6.33 -10.84 28.67
N ASP A 137 7.58 -11.32 28.71
CA ASP A 137 8.81 -10.56 28.86
C ASP A 137 9.22 -9.77 27.61
N GLU A 138 8.66 -10.09 26.44
CA GLU A 138 8.88 -9.32 25.21
C GLU A 138 7.98 -8.08 25.11
N TYR A 139 7.01 -7.93 26.02
CA TYR A 139 5.97 -6.91 25.92
C TYR A 139 6.06 -5.87 27.05
N PRO A 140 5.74 -4.61 26.77
CA PRO A 140 5.53 -3.63 27.82
C PRO A 140 4.41 -4.07 28.78
N PRO A 141 4.48 -3.75 30.10
CA PRO A 141 3.50 -4.20 31.10
C PRO A 141 2.05 -3.77 30.85
N TRP A 142 1.82 -2.84 29.92
CA TRP A 142 0.49 -2.34 29.56
C TRP A 142 -0.14 -3.09 28.37
N VAL A 143 0.56 -4.04 27.76
CA VAL A 143 0.01 -4.92 26.74
C VAL A 143 -0.59 -6.14 27.42
N GLU A 144 -1.91 -6.31 27.30
CA GLU A 144 -2.62 -7.47 27.83
C GLU A 144 -3.07 -8.42 26.70
N PRO A 145 -3.07 -9.75 26.91
CA PRO A 145 -3.46 -10.73 25.89
C PRO A 145 -5.00 -10.90 25.83
N ASP A 146 -5.71 -9.80 25.56
CA ASP A 146 -7.18 -9.72 25.57
C ASP A 146 -7.79 -9.26 24.24
N PHE A 147 -7.02 -9.33 23.15
CA PHE A 147 -7.48 -8.92 21.83
C PHE A 147 -8.65 -9.78 21.33
N THR A 148 -9.56 -9.14 20.61
CA THR A 148 -10.76 -9.76 20.05
C THR A 148 -10.75 -9.68 18.53
N GLY A 149 -11.60 -10.46 17.87
CA GLY A 149 -11.81 -10.34 16.43
C GLY A 149 -12.29 -8.95 15.99
N VAL A 150 -12.90 -8.18 16.89
CA VAL A 150 -13.26 -6.77 16.63
C VAL A 150 -12.02 -5.90 16.52
N ASP A 151 -11.04 -6.09 17.40
CA ASP A 151 -9.77 -5.35 17.37
C ASP A 151 -9.00 -5.66 16.08
N ALA A 152 -9.05 -6.92 15.61
CA ALA A 152 -8.48 -7.32 14.33
C ALA A 152 -9.24 -6.71 13.14
N LEU A 153 -10.59 -6.75 13.13
CA LEU A 153 -11.42 -6.13 12.09
C LEU A 153 -11.21 -4.62 12.02
N ALA A 154 -11.07 -3.94 13.16
CA ALA A 154 -10.93 -2.48 13.22
C ALA A 154 -9.73 -1.95 12.40
N ARG A 155 -8.73 -2.80 12.11
CA ARG A 155 -7.60 -2.48 11.24
C ARG A 155 -7.94 -2.54 9.74
N ASP A 156 -8.98 -3.28 9.37
CA ASP A 156 -9.44 -3.43 7.98
C ASP A 156 -10.66 -2.54 7.64
N VAL A 157 -11.32 -1.99 8.66
CA VAL A 157 -12.40 -0.97 8.49
C VAL A 157 -11.85 0.28 7.80
N GLN A 158 -12.57 0.75 6.79
CA GLN A 158 -12.26 1.96 6.06
C GLN A 158 -13.03 3.17 6.62
N GLY A 159 -12.34 4.30 6.70
CA GLY A 159 -12.89 5.59 7.06
C GLY A 159 -12.88 6.58 5.89
N TRP A 160 -13.48 7.74 6.11
CA TRP A 160 -13.39 8.89 5.21
C TRP A 160 -12.01 9.55 5.25
N SER A 161 -11.60 10.22 4.16
CA SER A 161 -10.30 10.89 4.09
C SER A 161 -10.19 12.12 4.97
N ARG A 162 -9.46 12.01 6.07
CA ARG A 162 -9.03 13.18 6.86
C ARG A 162 -8.00 14.03 6.12
N GLY A 163 -7.14 13.41 5.31
CA GLY A 163 -6.17 14.10 4.48
C GLY A 163 -6.83 14.99 3.44
N ASP A 164 -7.85 14.49 2.71
CA ASP A 164 -8.58 15.28 1.72
C ASP A 164 -9.33 16.43 2.40
N ALA A 165 -9.95 16.16 3.56
CA ALA A 165 -10.60 17.20 4.36
C ALA A 165 -9.60 18.29 4.78
N ALA A 166 -8.44 17.92 5.33
CA ALA A 166 -7.43 18.86 5.79
C ALA A 166 -6.90 19.73 4.64
N ARG A 167 -6.56 19.12 3.49
CA ARG A 167 -6.12 19.85 2.29
C ARG A 167 -7.18 20.81 1.77
N PHE A 168 -8.44 20.36 1.70
CA PHE A 168 -9.56 21.22 1.30
C PHE A 168 -9.70 22.44 2.22
N VAL A 169 -9.69 22.22 3.54
CA VAL A 169 -9.86 23.29 4.53
C VAL A 169 -8.69 24.27 4.51
N ALA A 170 -7.45 23.78 4.36
CA ALA A 170 -6.27 24.63 4.24
C ALA A 170 -6.39 25.57 3.03
N ARG A 171 -6.79 25.05 1.86
CA ARG A 171 -6.98 25.85 0.63
C ARG A 171 -8.12 26.85 0.77
N LEU A 172 -9.25 26.44 1.34
CA LEU A 172 -10.39 27.33 1.57
C LEU A 172 -9.99 28.52 2.44
N ARG A 173 -9.27 28.27 3.55
CA ARG A 173 -8.77 29.33 4.43
C ARG A 173 -7.77 30.26 3.74
N ALA A 174 -6.89 29.71 2.90
CA ALA A 174 -5.94 30.51 2.12
C ALA A 174 -6.66 31.44 1.14
N ALA A 175 -7.68 30.93 0.45
CA ALA A 175 -8.52 31.73 -0.45
C ALA A 175 -9.31 32.83 0.29
N GLU A 176 -9.88 32.52 1.46
CA GLU A 176 -10.57 33.50 2.32
C GLU A 176 -9.64 34.60 2.84
N ALA A 177 -8.37 34.29 3.07
CA ALA A 177 -7.35 35.25 3.51
C ALA A 177 -6.84 36.18 2.39
N GLY A 178 -7.37 36.09 1.16
CA GLY A 178 -6.97 36.93 0.03
C GLY A 178 -5.64 36.51 -0.62
N GLY A 179 -5.12 35.33 -0.29
CA GLY A 179 -4.02 34.72 -1.02
C GLY A 179 -4.54 34.18 -2.36
N GLY A 180 -4.02 34.70 -3.47
CA GLY A 180 -4.17 34.05 -4.78
C GLY A 180 -3.67 32.60 -4.72
N ALA A 181 -4.14 31.77 -5.63
CA ALA A 181 -3.86 30.33 -5.73
C ALA A 181 -2.39 29.98 -6.09
N ASP A 182 -1.42 30.75 -5.59
CA ASP A 182 0.02 30.56 -5.76
C ASP A 182 0.73 30.31 -4.41
N GLY A 183 0.01 29.74 -3.44
CA GLY A 183 0.60 29.33 -2.17
C GLY A 183 1.26 27.97 -2.33
N GLU A 184 2.60 27.94 -2.35
CA GLU A 184 3.41 26.73 -2.11
C GLU A 184 2.76 25.89 -1.00
N ASP A 185 2.63 24.58 -1.26
CA ASP A 185 2.10 23.57 -0.35
C ASP A 185 2.85 23.62 0.99
N ARG A 186 2.38 24.46 1.92
CA ARG A 186 2.89 24.48 3.29
C ARG A 186 2.27 23.33 4.06
N GLU A 187 3.06 22.27 4.18
CA GLU A 187 2.84 21.12 5.04
C GLU A 187 2.52 21.53 6.47
N GLY A 188 1.39 21.05 6.98
CA GLY A 188 0.92 21.33 8.34
C GLY A 188 0.02 20.21 8.86
N SER A 189 0.63 19.31 9.63
CA SER A 189 0.10 18.48 10.71
C SER A 189 -1.36 17.97 10.58
N ALA A 190 -1.54 16.97 9.71
CA ALA A 190 -2.33 15.78 10.02
C ALA A 190 -1.35 14.57 9.90
N PRO A 191 -1.68 13.33 10.27
CA PRO A 191 -0.80 12.20 9.99
C PRO A 191 -0.61 12.14 8.46
N HIS A 192 0.56 12.62 8.03
CA HIS A 192 0.91 12.84 6.65
C HIS A 192 1.13 11.48 6.00
N GLU A 193 0.37 11.16 4.96
CA GLU A 193 1.01 10.53 3.80
C GLU A 193 1.75 11.68 3.10
N ASP A 194 3.01 11.84 3.51
CA ASP A 194 4.00 12.78 2.97
C ASP A 194 3.93 12.80 1.42
N PRO A 195 3.81 13.98 0.77
CA PRO A 195 3.88 14.10 -0.69
C PRO A 195 5.13 13.43 -1.29
N ASP A 196 6.25 13.41 -0.55
CA ASP A 196 7.46 12.70 -0.96
C ASP A 196 7.27 11.18 -0.92
N HIS A 197 6.46 10.65 0.00
CA HIS A 197 6.10 9.22 -0.01
C HIS A 197 5.28 8.83 -1.25
N PHE A 198 4.44 9.72 -1.80
CA PHE A 198 3.68 9.43 -3.02
C PHE A 198 4.55 9.27 -4.28
N LEU A 199 5.73 9.91 -4.31
CA LEU A 199 6.70 9.77 -5.41
C LEU A 199 7.62 8.56 -5.22
N LEU A 200 7.83 8.13 -3.98
CA LEU A 200 8.78 7.08 -3.61
C LEU A 200 8.11 5.70 -3.39
N ASP A 201 6.84 5.67 -2.99
CA ASP A 201 6.04 4.46 -2.86
C ASP A 201 5.29 4.14 -4.17
N GLY A 202 5.29 2.87 -4.52
CA GLY A 202 4.76 2.42 -5.79
C GLY A 202 4.63 0.91 -5.84
N SER A 203 4.41 0.39 -7.03
CA SER A 203 4.41 -1.03 -7.32
C SER A 203 4.56 -1.21 -8.82
N ASN A 204 5.11 -2.36 -9.22
CA ASN A 204 4.99 -2.87 -10.57
C ASN A 204 4.17 -4.17 -10.56
N ALA A 205 3.42 -4.40 -11.62
CA ALA A 205 2.80 -5.67 -11.91
C ALA A 205 2.81 -5.94 -13.42
N TRP A 206 3.05 -7.19 -13.81
CA TRP A 206 2.87 -7.69 -15.17
C TRP A 206 2.05 -8.96 -15.15
N ALA A 207 1.25 -9.18 -16.18
CA ALA A 207 0.81 -10.52 -16.54
C ALA A 207 1.02 -10.75 -18.04
N PHE A 208 1.62 -11.89 -18.38
CA PHE A 208 1.90 -12.31 -19.74
C PHE A 208 1.04 -13.51 -20.09
N HIS A 209 0.33 -13.41 -21.21
CA HIS A 209 -0.48 -14.49 -21.77
C HIS A 209 0.43 -15.61 -22.31
N GLY A 210 -0.07 -16.84 -22.40
CA GLY A 210 0.70 -17.99 -22.91
C GLY A 210 1.29 -17.81 -24.31
N SER A 211 0.72 -16.93 -25.14
CA SER A 211 1.28 -16.58 -26.45
C SER A 211 2.62 -15.85 -26.38
N ARG A 212 2.94 -15.24 -25.23
CA ARG A 212 4.20 -14.53 -24.96
C ARG A 212 5.19 -15.39 -24.18
N THR A 213 4.85 -16.60 -23.76
CA THR A 213 5.72 -17.42 -22.90
C THR A 213 6.23 -18.66 -23.62
N GLU A 214 7.41 -19.14 -23.22
CA GLU A 214 8.03 -20.33 -23.84
C GLU A 214 7.20 -21.59 -23.57
N SER A 215 6.65 -21.69 -22.36
CA SER A 215 5.82 -22.80 -21.88
C SER A 215 4.40 -22.81 -22.45
N GLY A 216 3.94 -21.70 -23.02
CA GLY A 216 2.54 -21.51 -23.40
C GLY A 216 1.61 -21.22 -22.22
N ARG A 217 2.13 -21.01 -21.00
CA ARG A 217 1.37 -20.78 -19.77
C ARG A 217 1.48 -19.32 -19.30
N PRO A 218 0.45 -18.75 -18.64
CA PRO A 218 0.55 -17.39 -18.15
C PRO A 218 1.58 -17.19 -17.04
N ILE A 219 2.22 -16.03 -17.02
CA ILE A 219 3.16 -15.61 -15.97
C ILE A 219 2.65 -14.32 -15.33
N LEU A 220 2.63 -14.27 -14.01
CA LEU A 220 2.31 -13.08 -13.20
C LEU A 220 3.56 -12.60 -12.45
N LEU A 221 3.82 -11.30 -12.53
CA LEU A 221 4.76 -10.58 -11.69
C LEU A 221 4.00 -9.70 -10.71
N ARG A 222 4.41 -9.76 -9.44
CA ARG A 222 4.09 -8.77 -8.43
C ARG A 222 5.35 -8.18 -7.83
N ASN A 223 5.36 -6.85 -7.68
CA ASN A 223 6.48 -6.14 -7.08
C ASN A 223 6.03 -4.80 -6.45
N PRO A 224 5.47 -4.82 -5.23
CA PRO A 224 5.30 -3.60 -4.46
C PRO A 224 6.62 -2.91 -4.08
N HIS A 225 6.56 -1.59 -4.02
CA HIS A 225 7.66 -0.69 -3.66
C HIS A 225 7.30 0.10 -2.40
N LEU A 226 7.76 -0.35 -1.24
CA LEU A 226 7.44 0.26 0.04
C LEU A 226 8.66 0.34 0.93
N ARG A 227 8.52 1.10 2.03
CA ARG A 227 9.57 1.25 3.02
C ARG A 227 9.99 -0.11 3.57
N TRP A 228 11.30 -0.30 3.66
CA TRP A 228 11.90 -1.37 4.45
C TRP A 228 11.97 -0.81 5.87
N ASP A 229 11.23 -1.38 6.82
CA ASP A 229 11.27 -0.87 8.20
C ASP A 229 12.73 -0.93 8.70
N GLY A 230 13.35 0.25 8.80
CA GLY A 230 14.72 0.47 9.26
C GLY A 230 14.81 0.67 10.77
N ASP A 231 13.67 0.99 11.42
CA ASP A 231 13.56 0.96 12.87
C ASP A 231 13.21 -0.48 13.30
N HIS A 232 14.15 -1.15 13.95
CA HIS A 232 13.93 -2.49 14.53
C HIS A 232 13.41 -2.41 15.97
N ASP A 233 13.05 -1.22 16.44
CA ASP A 233 12.35 -1.04 17.69
C ASP A 233 10.93 -1.61 17.58
N LEU A 234 10.79 -2.85 18.04
CA LEU A 234 9.53 -3.56 18.03
C LEU A 234 8.48 -2.94 18.98
N LEU A 235 8.89 -2.00 19.84
CA LEU A 235 8.04 -1.32 20.81
C LEU A 235 7.35 -0.07 20.26
N LYS A 236 7.45 0.19 18.95
CA LYS A 236 6.74 1.26 18.26
C LYS A 236 5.62 0.74 17.38
N ARG A 237 4.74 1.66 16.97
CA ARG A 237 3.71 1.36 15.97
C ARG A 237 4.40 0.95 14.65
N PRO A 238 4.08 -0.22 14.08
CA PRO A 238 4.60 -0.59 12.77
C PRO A 238 4.05 0.35 11.69
N SER A 239 4.84 0.59 10.65
CA SER A 239 4.45 1.47 9.54
C SER A 239 3.20 1.00 8.79
N GLY A 240 2.84 -0.28 8.92
CA GLY A 240 1.77 -0.92 8.13
C GLY A 240 2.19 -1.21 6.68
N LEU A 241 3.44 -0.89 6.32
CA LEU A 241 4.00 -1.03 4.97
C LEU A 241 4.90 -2.27 4.82
N THR A 242 5.10 -3.02 5.90
CA THR A 242 5.95 -4.22 5.92
C THR A 242 5.18 -5.47 5.51
N TYR A 243 5.80 -6.25 4.62
CA TYR A 243 5.28 -7.49 4.08
C TYR A 243 5.81 -8.70 4.87
N PHE A 244 4.95 -9.70 5.00
CA PHE A 244 5.25 -10.97 5.61
C PHE A 244 4.82 -12.10 4.67
N GLU A 245 5.79 -12.85 4.16
CA GLU A 245 5.53 -13.96 3.25
C GLU A 245 4.97 -15.17 4.02
N ALA A 246 3.85 -15.74 3.60
CA ALA A 246 3.30 -16.95 4.23
C ALA A 246 2.47 -17.80 3.26
N HIS A 247 2.32 -19.07 3.63
CA HIS A 247 1.45 -20.01 2.95
C HIS A 247 0.37 -20.50 3.93
N VAL A 248 -0.90 -20.25 3.63
CA VAL A 248 -2.05 -20.72 4.42
C VAL A 248 -2.78 -21.87 3.73
N ARG A 249 -3.06 -22.94 4.48
CA ARG A 249 -3.71 -24.16 3.96
C ARG A 249 -4.76 -24.68 4.93
N VAL A 250 -5.99 -24.76 4.45
CA VAL A 250 -7.09 -25.53 5.06
C VAL A 250 -7.59 -26.52 4.00
N PRO A 251 -7.36 -27.84 4.15
CA PRO A 251 -7.72 -28.82 3.14
C PRO A 251 -9.19 -28.71 2.68
N GLY A 252 -9.39 -28.59 1.36
CA GLY A 252 -10.72 -28.46 0.77
C GLY A 252 -11.37 -27.07 0.88
N VAL A 253 -10.70 -26.10 1.51
CA VAL A 253 -11.22 -24.74 1.74
C VAL A 253 -10.31 -23.68 1.11
N ILE A 254 -9.03 -23.64 1.48
CA ILE A 254 -8.08 -22.64 0.99
C ILE A 254 -6.67 -23.20 0.89
N ASN A 255 -5.94 -22.78 -0.14
CA ASN A 255 -4.53 -23.10 -0.36
C ASN A 255 -3.88 -21.90 -1.04
N PHE A 256 -3.34 -20.96 -0.26
CA PHE A 256 -2.90 -19.66 -0.77
C PHE A 256 -1.50 -19.30 -0.27
N TYR A 257 -0.65 -18.88 -1.19
CA TYR A 257 0.70 -18.37 -0.92
C TYR A 257 0.79 -16.91 -1.32
N GLY A 258 1.25 -16.06 -0.41
CA GLY A 258 1.32 -14.63 -0.67
C GLY A 258 2.07 -13.85 0.39
N ASP A 259 2.02 -12.54 0.28
CA ASP A 259 2.37 -11.62 1.36
C ASP A 259 1.12 -11.16 2.12
N PHE A 260 1.33 -10.99 3.41
CA PHE A 260 0.39 -10.44 4.37
C PHE A 260 1.02 -9.17 4.97
N ARG A 261 0.19 -8.21 5.37
CA ARG A 261 0.67 -7.04 6.11
C ARG A 261 0.80 -7.37 7.58
N ILE A 262 1.95 -7.05 8.17
CA ILE A 262 2.18 -7.29 9.59
C ILE A 262 1.12 -6.58 10.44
N GLY A 263 0.66 -7.27 11.48
CA GLY A 263 -0.35 -6.76 12.40
C GLY A 263 -1.77 -6.78 11.82
N THR A 264 -2.01 -7.45 10.69
CA THR A 264 -3.36 -7.60 10.12
C THR A 264 -3.64 -9.04 9.71
N ALA A 265 -4.92 -9.43 9.77
CA ALA A 265 -5.37 -10.73 9.26
C ALA A 265 -5.42 -10.73 7.72
N PHE A 266 -5.88 -9.63 7.12
CA PHE A 266 -5.98 -9.48 5.66
C PHE A 266 -5.15 -8.30 5.15
N GLY A 267 -5.48 -7.04 5.49
CA GLY A 267 -4.76 -5.90 4.93
C GLY A 267 -4.84 -5.84 3.40
N ILE A 268 -3.74 -5.53 2.71
CA ILE A 268 -3.63 -5.64 1.24
C ILE A 268 -2.84 -6.92 0.92
N ILE A 269 -3.49 -7.85 0.24
CA ILE A 269 -2.93 -9.17 -0.11
C ILE A 269 -2.83 -9.31 -1.62
N GLY A 270 -1.89 -10.15 -2.02
CA GLY A 270 -1.89 -10.86 -3.27
C GLY A 270 -0.86 -11.97 -3.24
N GLY A 271 -0.75 -12.70 -4.33
CA GLY A 271 -0.19 -14.04 -4.27
C GLY A 271 -0.94 -14.94 -5.23
N PHE A 272 -0.93 -16.22 -4.96
CA PHE A 272 -1.54 -17.23 -5.82
C PHE A 272 -2.07 -18.42 -5.03
N ASN A 273 -3.02 -19.11 -5.65
CA ASN A 273 -3.54 -20.40 -5.26
C ASN A 273 -3.33 -21.41 -6.42
N PRO A 274 -3.81 -22.67 -6.34
CA PRO A 274 -3.62 -23.65 -7.42
C PRO A 274 -4.16 -23.24 -8.79
N SER A 275 -5.11 -22.31 -8.85
CA SER A 275 -5.82 -21.93 -10.07
C SER A 275 -5.40 -20.58 -10.62
N LEU A 276 -5.19 -19.59 -9.75
CA LEU A 276 -5.04 -18.19 -10.12
C LEU A 276 -4.13 -17.42 -9.17
N GLY A 277 -3.74 -16.22 -9.57
CA GLY A 277 -3.10 -15.26 -8.69
C GLY A 277 -3.31 -13.83 -9.13
N TRP A 278 -2.99 -12.90 -8.22
CA TRP A 278 -3.07 -11.48 -8.51
C TRP A 278 -1.97 -10.67 -7.83
N ALA A 279 -1.70 -9.51 -8.43
CA ALA A 279 -0.85 -8.45 -7.93
C ALA A 279 -1.68 -7.19 -7.72
N THR A 280 -1.39 -6.47 -6.63
CA THR A 280 -1.97 -5.14 -6.39
C THR A 280 -0.93 -4.06 -6.66
N THR A 281 -1.40 -2.97 -7.23
CA THR A 281 -0.63 -1.72 -7.39
C THR A 281 -1.48 -0.55 -6.92
N ASN A 282 -0.89 0.49 -6.33
CA ASN A 282 -1.63 1.69 -5.99
C ASN A 282 -2.24 2.34 -7.24
N ASN A 283 -3.49 2.80 -7.11
CA ASN A 283 -4.11 3.77 -8.00
C ASN A 283 -4.53 5.00 -7.19
N TYR A 284 -4.96 6.05 -7.87
CA TYR A 284 -5.25 7.35 -7.24
C TYR A 284 -6.63 7.90 -7.65
N PRO A 285 -7.73 7.13 -7.46
CA PRO A 285 -9.06 7.64 -7.76
C PRO A 285 -9.46 8.77 -6.81
N THR A 286 -10.13 9.79 -7.34
CA THR A 286 -10.74 10.83 -6.53
C THR A 286 -12.05 10.31 -5.93
N LEU A 287 -11.98 9.83 -4.68
CA LEU A 287 -13.12 9.23 -3.99
C LEU A 287 -13.97 10.24 -3.22
N SER A 288 -13.33 11.21 -2.58
CA SER A 288 -13.99 12.20 -1.74
C SER A 288 -14.62 13.31 -2.58
N GLN A 289 -15.84 13.72 -2.22
CA GLN A 289 -16.49 14.92 -2.75
C GLN A 289 -16.88 15.83 -1.58
N VAL A 290 -16.46 17.09 -1.65
CA VAL A 290 -16.91 18.11 -0.68
C VAL A 290 -18.14 18.82 -1.24
N TYR A 291 -19.16 18.96 -0.41
CA TYR A 291 -20.40 19.68 -0.69
C TYR A 291 -20.51 20.91 0.19
N ARG A 292 -20.83 22.05 -0.43
CA ARG A 292 -21.16 23.31 0.25
C ARG A 292 -22.68 23.44 0.32
N LEU A 293 -23.22 23.38 1.53
CA LEU A 293 -24.62 23.65 1.84
C LEU A 293 -24.74 25.04 2.49
N ALA A 294 -25.90 25.69 2.37
CA ALA A 294 -26.18 26.90 3.12
C ALA A 294 -26.31 26.58 4.63
N ALA A 295 -25.75 27.43 5.49
CA ALA A 295 -26.07 27.40 6.91
C ALA A 295 -27.52 27.88 7.13
N HIS A 296 -28.21 27.33 8.13
CA HIS A 296 -29.57 27.78 8.43
C HIS A 296 -29.53 29.19 9.05
N PRO A 297 -30.31 30.15 8.56
CA PRO A 297 -30.17 31.57 8.93
C PRO A 297 -30.48 31.87 10.40
N THR A 298 -31.22 30.99 11.08
CA THR A 298 -31.68 31.20 12.46
C THR A 298 -31.51 30.01 13.41
N LEU A 299 -31.17 28.82 12.89
CA LEU A 299 -31.05 27.61 13.70
C LEU A 299 -29.57 27.27 13.81
N THR A 300 -29.04 27.33 15.02
CA THR A 300 -27.68 26.89 15.31
C THR A 300 -27.53 25.40 15.00
N ASP A 301 -26.35 25.00 14.52
CA ASP A 301 -26.06 23.60 14.16
C ASP A 301 -27.04 22.99 13.17
N HIS A 302 -27.49 23.79 12.20
CA HIS A 302 -28.29 23.33 11.06
C HIS A 302 -27.72 23.86 9.74
N ALA A 303 -27.75 23.02 8.72
CA ALA A 303 -27.65 23.42 7.32
C ALA A 303 -29.05 23.49 6.69
N VAL A 304 -29.14 23.88 5.41
CA VAL A 304 -30.35 23.82 4.59
C VAL A 304 -30.13 22.81 3.47
N LEU A 305 -31.05 21.87 3.30
CA LEU A 305 -31.10 20.93 2.18
C LEU A 305 -32.55 20.71 1.78
N ASP A 306 -32.85 20.73 0.49
CA ASP A 306 -34.22 20.65 -0.04
C ASP A 306 -35.16 21.74 0.53
N GLY A 307 -34.60 22.90 0.87
CA GLY A 307 -35.33 23.99 1.54
C GLY A 307 -35.73 23.71 3.00
N LEU A 308 -35.29 22.58 3.57
CA LEU A 308 -35.60 22.17 4.93
C LEU A 308 -34.36 22.27 5.84
N PRO A 309 -34.53 22.49 7.16
CA PRO A 309 -33.44 22.41 8.11
C PRO A 309 -32.85 20.99 8.17
N LEU A 310 -31.53 20.88 7.97
CA LEU A 310 -30.75 19.65 8.12
C LEU A 310 -29.92 19.75 9.41
N PRO A 311 -30.26 18.97 10.47
CA PRO A 311 -29.52 19.04 11.73
C PRO A 311 -28.09 18.50 11.59
N LEU A 312 -27.14 19.18 12.24
CA LEU A 312 -25.76 18.73 12.39
C LEU A 312 -25.65 17.95 13.71
N ALA A 313 -25.41 16.64 13.63
CA ALA A 313 -25.26 15.79 14.80
C ALA A 313 -23.89 16.03 15.45
N ARG A 314 -23.88 16.67 16.62
CA ARG A 314 -22.70 16.85 17.46
C ARG A 314 -22.20 15.50 17.99
N ARG A 315 -20.89 15.29 17.94
CA ARG A 315 -20.19 14.15 18.54
C ARG A 315 -18.97 14.64 19.30
N ASP A 316 -18.95 14.33 20.59
CA ASP A 316 -17.79 14.57 21.45
C ASP A 316 -17.03 13.24 21.61
N ALA A 317 -15.74 13.26 21.29
CA ALA A 317 -14.82 12.16 21.55
C ALA A 317 -13.78 12.64 22.57
N THR A 318 -13.47 11.82 23.57
CA THR A 318 -12.49 12.16 24.60
C THR A 318 -11.38 11.13 24.61
N VAL A 319 -10.15 11.51 24.30
CA VAL A 319 -8.96 10.63 24.31
C VAL A 319 -8.03 11.08 25.43
N ASP A 320 -7.48 10.13 26.16
CA ASP A 320 -6.48 10.35 27.19
C ASP A 320 -5.06 10.15 26.65
N TYR A 321 -4.12 10.96 27.10
CA TYR A 321 -2.74 10.90 26.65
C TYR A 321 -1.72 11.09 27.77
N ARG A 322 -0.55 10.46 27.62
CA ARG A 322 0.60 10.65 28.51
C ARG A 322 1.29 11.97 28.18
N THR A 323 1.44 12.81 29.18
CA THR A 323 2.18 14.07 29.09
C THR A 323 3.69 13.82 29.24
N ALA A 324 4.51 14.79 28.81
CA ALA A 324 5.97 14.68 28.86
C ALA A 324 6.53 14.53 30.29
N ASP A 325 5.80 15.01 31.32
CA ASP A 325 6.14 14.85 32.74
C ASP A 325 5.63 13.53 33.36
N GLY A 326 5.02 12.65 32.54
CA GLY A 326 4.55 11.33 32.93
C GLY A 326 3.13 11.29 33.51
N GLY A 327 2.43 12.43 33.56
CA GLY A 327 1.02 12.53 33.90
C GLY A 327 0.09 11.95 32.82
N ILE A 328 -1.21 11.91 33.13
CA ILE A 328 -2.27 11.59 32.17
C ILE A 328 -3.23 12.77 32.10
N GLU A 329 -3.41 13.29 30.89
CA GLU A 329 -4.41 14.31 30.58
C GLU A 329 -5.46 13.77 29.61
N VAL A 330 -6.53 14.54 29.40
CA VAL A 330 -7.60 14.21 28.46
C VAL A 330 -7.81 15.35 27.48
N GLU A 331 -7.96 15.01 26.21
CA GLU A 331 -8.39 15.91 25.16
C GLU A 331 -9.78 15.51 24.70
N THR A 332 -10.69 16.49 24.59
CA THR A 332 -12.02 16.26 24.01
C THR A 332 -12.17 17.05 22.73
N ARG A 333 -12.45 16.34 21.63
CA ARG A 333 -12.72 16.94 20.32
C ARG A 333 -14.20 16.82 20.01
N THR A 334 -14.80 17.97 19.73
CA THR A 334 -16.14 18.05 19.18
C THR A 334 -16.07 18.01 17.65
N SER A 335 -16.88 17.15 17.05
CA SER A 335 -17.11 17.08 15.62
C SER A 335 -18.60 17.13 15.31
N TRP A 336 -18.96 17.42 14.06
CA TRP A 336 -20.34 17.40 13.60
C TRP A 336 -20.45 16.50 12.37
N ARG A 337 -21.58 15.82 12.23
CA ARG A 337 -21.90 14.97 11.09
C ARG A 337 -23.30 15.27 10.56
N THR A 338 -23.47 15.11 9.26
CA THR A 338 -24.78 14.97 8.61
C THR A 338 -24.98 13.50 8.21
N PRO A 339 -26.17 13.09 7.74
CA PRO A 339 -26.35 11.79 7.09
C PRO A 339 -25.47 11.58 5.84
N HIS A 340 -24.94 12.66 5.24
CA HIS A 340 -24.09 12.60 4.06
C HIS A 340 -22.59 12.53 4.37
N GLY A 341 -22.17 12.75 5.61
CA GLY A 341 -20.75 12.68 5.99
C GLY A 341 -20.34 13.66 7.10
N PRO A 342 -19.06 13.65 7.49
CA PRO A 342 -18.49 14.62 8.43
C PRO A 342 -18.62 16.06 7.91
N VAL A 343 -18.94 16.97 8.82
CA VAL A 343 -18.79 18.40 8.58
C VAL A 343 -17.32 18.76 8.79
N ILE A 344 -16.64 19.18 7.73
CA ILE A 344 -15.20 19.46 7.74
C ILE A 344 -14.88 20.94 7.96
N HIS A 345 -15.83 21.83 7.63
CA HIS A 345 -15.69 23.27 7.82
C HIS A 345 -17.06 23.96 7.90
N ARG A 346 -17.11 25.13 8.55
CA ARG A 346 -18.33 25.94 8.74
C ARG A 346 -17.97 27.42 8.73
N THR A 347 -18.82 28.21 8.11
CA THR A 347 -18.85 29.68 8.20
C THR A 347 -20.25 30.12 8.65
N ASP A 348 -20.48 31.43 8.78
CA ASP A 348 -21.81 31.96 9.09
C ASP A 348 -22.84 31.63 7.99
N ASP A 349 -22.38 31.53 6.74
CA ASP A 349 -23.24 31.33 5.57
C ASP A 349 -23.26 29.88 5.06
N HIS A 350 -22.24 29.08 5.38
CA HIS A 350 -22.01 27.78 4.74
C HIS A 350 -21.59 26.66 5.69
N VAL A 351 -22.00 25.44 5.35
CA VAL A 351 -21.57 24.18 5.97
C VAL A 351 -20.94 23.30 4.89
N TYR A 352 -19.70 22.86 5.11
CA TYR A 352 -18.96 22.01 4.19
C TYR A 352 -18.95 20.57 4.69
N VAL A 353 -19.50 19.67 3.88
CA VAL A 353 -19.63 18.24 4.20
C VAL A 353 -18.79 17.44 3.22
N LEU A 354 -17.88 16.60 3.74
CA LEU A 354 -17.15 15.65 2.92
C LEU A 354 -17.91 14.33 2.86
N LYS A 355 -18.19 13.83 1.65
CA LYS A 355 -18.77 12.51 1.44
C LYS A 355 -17.76 11.61 0.74
N ASP A 356 -17.49 10.46 1.34
CA ASP A 356 -16.48 9.49 0.90
C ASP A 356 -17.09 8.08 0.85
N PRO A 357 -16.99 7.36 -0.28
CA PRO A 357 -17.54 6.02 -0.45
C PRO A 357 -16.82 4.93 0.36
N ARG A 358 -15.71 5.27 1.02
CA ARG A 358 -15.00 4.43 1.99
C ARG A 358 -15.62 4.46 3.38
N ASP A 359 -16.32 5.55 3.74
CA ASP A 359 -16.81 5.78 5.11
C ASP A 359 -17.73 4.64 5.57
N GLY A 360 -17.22 3.78 6.46
CA GLY A 360 -17.97 2.68 7.04
C GLY A 360 -17.93 1.37 6.27
N GLU A 361 -17.07 1.21 5.25
CA GLU A 361 -16.85 -0.10 4.62
C GLU A 361 -15.98 -1.00 5.52
N PHE A 362 -16.45 -2.21 5.80
CA PHE A 362 -15.85 -3.13 6.77
C PHE A 362 -15.54 -4.51 6.18
N ARG A 363 -15.90 -4.77 4.92
CA ARG A 363 -15.79 -6.10 4.27
C ARG A 363 -14.50 -6.29 3.50
N ARG A 364 -13.46 -5.47 3.73
CA ARG A 364 -12.18 -5.58 3.01
C ARG A 364 -11.59 -6.99 3.14
N GLY A 365 -11.46 -7.50 4.37
CA GLY A 365 -10.95 -8.85 4.61
C GLY A 365 -11.86 -9.95 4.06
N GLU A 366 -13.18 -9.76 4.05
CA GLU A 366 -14.12 -10.68 3.41
C GLU A 366 -13.87 -10.79 1.90
N GLN A 367 -13.66 -9.66 1.22
CA GLN A 367 -13.32 -9.67 -0.21
C GLN A 367 -12.00 -10.41 -0.46
N PHE A 368 -10.93 -10.09 0.28
CA PHE A 368 -9.64 -10.77 0.08
C PHE A 368 -9.71 -12.27 0.37
N LEU A 369 -10.39 -12.70 1.45
CA LEU A 369 -10.57 -14.12 1.74
C LEU A 369 -11.26 -14.85 0.58
N ARG A 370 -12.35 -14.26 0.05
CA ARG A 370 -13.07 -14.82 -1.10
C ARG A 370 -12.23 -14.84 -2.36
N MET A 371 -11.38 -13.83 -2.61
CA MET A 371 -10.44 -13.85 -3.72
C MET A 371 -9.40 -14.97 -3.58
N MET A 372 -8.88 -15.22 -2.37
CA MET A 372 -7.91 -16.29 -2.10
C MET A 372 -8.52 -17.68 -2.33
N MET A 373 -9.84 -17.83 -2.11
CA MET A 373 -10.58 -19.08 -2.31
C MET A 373 -11.13 -19.26 -3.73
N ALA A 374 -11.19 -18.20 -4.55
CA ALA A 374 -11.70 -18.29 -5.91
C ALA A 374 -10.85 -19.25 -6.76
N SER A 375 -11.52 -19.99 -7.64
CA SER A 375 -10.92 -21.06 -8.44
C SER A 375 -10.93 -20.80 -9.95
N SER A 376 -11.58 -19.72 -10.38
CA SER A 376 -11.67 -19.28 -11.78
C SER A 376 -11.72 -17.76 -11.89
N LEU A 377 -11.48 -17.23 -13.10
CA LEU A 377 -11.64 -15.81 -13.39
C LEU A 377 -13.07 -15.32 -13.10
N ASP A 378 -14.09 -16.09 -13.45
CA ASP A 378 -15.50 -15.70 -13.24
C ASP A 378 -15.84 -15.56 -11.75
N GLU A 379 -15.42 -16.52 -10.92
CA GLU A 379 -15.57 -16.43 -9.46
C GLU A 379 -14.80 -15.23 -8.89
N TRP A 380 -13.58 -15.00 -9.37
CA TRP A 380 -12.75 -13.89 -8.92
C TRP A 380 -13.36 -12.53 -9.30
N LEU A 381 -13.85 -12.36 -10.54
CA LEU A 381 -14.52 -11.13 -10.98
C LEU A 381 -15.83 -10.89 -10.23
N GLU A 382 -16.58 -11.93 -9.88
CA GLU A 382 -17.77 -11.81 -9.04
C GLU A 382 -17.43 -11.26 -7.65
N VAL A 383 -16.35 -11.75 -7.04
CA VAL A 383 -15.86 -11.20 -5.77
C VAL A 383 -15.43 -9.74 -5.93
N MET A 384 -14.78 -9.39 -7.04
CA MET A 384 -14.36 -8.00 -7.31
C MET A 384 -15.54 -7.02 -7.43
N ARG A 385 -16.76 -7.48 -7.75
CA ARG A 385 -17.97 -6.64 -7.74
C ARG A 385 -18.31 -6.07 -6.36
N MET A 386 -17.87 -6.73 -5.28
CA MET A 386 -18.05 -6.21 -3.90
C MET A 386 -17.45 -4.81 -3.73
N ARG A 387 -16.28 -4.58 -4.36
CA ARG A 387 -15.45 -3.37 -4.23
C ARG A 387 -15.28 -2.93 -2.76
N ALA A 388 -15.22 -3.87 -1.83
CA ALA A 388 -15.05 -3.60 -0.40
C ALA A 388 -13.63 -3.09 -0.09
N HIS A 389 -12.62 -3.58 -0.82
CA HIS A 389 -11.37 -2.84 -1.00
C HIS A 389 -11.63 -1.70 -2.00
N PRO A 390 -11.52 -0.43 -1.59
CA PRO A 390 -12.06 0.69 -2.35
C PRO A 390 -11.14 1.22 -3.47
N THR A 391 -9.88 0.78 -3.51
CA THR A 391 -8.82 1.31 -4.39
C THR A 391 -7.93 0.18 -4.91
N SER A 392 -6.74 0.52 -5.41
CA SER A 392 -5.76 -0.33 -6.07
C SER A 392 -6.16 -0.81 -7.45
N ASN A 393 -5.19 -1.04 -8.31
CA ASN A 393 -5.39 -1.90 -9.47
C ASN A 393 -5.10 -3.34 -9.12
N PHE A 394 -5.73 -4.26 -9.86
CA PHE A 394 -5.51 -5.68 -9.76
C PHE A 394 -5.05 -6.23 -11.10
N THR A 395 -3.85 -6.79 -11.12
CA THR A 395 -3.31 -7.54 -12.26
C THR A 395 -3.44 -9.03 -11.95
N TYR A 396 -3.97 -9.81 -12.89
CA TYR A 396 -4.41 -11.19 -12.67
C TYR A 396 -3.83 -12.11 -13.73
N ALA A 397 -3.54 -13.36 -13.35
CA ALA A 397 -3.35 -14.46 -14.28
C ALA A 397 -3.85 -15.79 -13.71
N ASP A 398 -4.21 -16.75 -14.57
CA ASP A 398 -4.67 -18.08 -14.16
C ASP A 398 -4.13 -19.23 -15.03
N ARG A 399 -4.42 -20.46 -14.59
CA ARG A 399 -4.04 -21.70 -15.29
C ARG A 399 -4.82 -21.96 -16.58
N ASP A 400 -5.94 -21.28 -16.79
CA ASP A 400 -6.81 -21.44 -17.97
C ASP A 400 -6.36 -20.54 -19.12
N GLY A 401 -5.31 -19.74 -18.91
CA GLY A 401 -4.69 -18.92 -19.94
C GLY A 401 -5.03 -17.43 -19.80
N ASN A 402 -5.89 -17.04 -18.86
CA ASN A 402 -6.34 -15.66 -18.78
C ASN A 402 -5.28 -14.76 -18.15
N ILE A 403 -5.21 -13.54 -18.66
CA ILE A 403 -4.58 -12.40 -18.01
C ILE A 403 -5.57 -11.24 -17.96
N ALA A 404 -5.57 -10.50 -16.85
CA ALA A 404 -6.42 -9.32 -16.74
C ALA A 404 -5.77 -8.19 -15.95
N HIS A 405 -6.21 -6.98 -16.21
CA HIS A 405 -5.98 -5.82 -15.36
C HIS A 405 -7.30 -5.10 -15.12
N TYR A 406 -7.65 -4.88 -13.85
CA TYR A 406 -8.85 -4.17 -13.44
C TYR A 406 -8.49 -2.94 -12.61
N TYR A 407 -8.95 -1.77 -13.06
CA TYR A 407 -8.86 -0.51 -12.30
C TYR A 407 -9.96 -0.50 -11.22
N ASN A 408 -9.67 -1.05 -10.05
CA ASN A 408 -10.65 -1.12 -8.97
C ASN A 408 -10.77 0.23 -8.25
N ALA A 409 -11.99 0.78 -8.24
CA ALA A 409 -12.31 1.99 -7.50
C ALA A 409 -13.76 1.98 -7.01
N ARG A 410 -14.00 2.48 -5.80
CA ARG A 410 -15.32 2.89 -5.33
C ARG A 410 -15.68 4.30 -5.79
N LEU A 411 -15.61 4.54 -7.09
CA LEU A 411 -15.77 5.88 -7.65
C LEU A 411 -17.22 6.37 -7.49
N PRO A 412 -17.48 7.58 -6.94
CA PRO A 412 -18.83 8.11 -6.83
C PRO A 412 -19.38 8.49 -8.20
N ARG A 413 -20.68 8.28 -8.43
CA ARG A 413 -21.37 8.83 -9.60
C ARG A 413 -21.81 10.25 -9.29
N LEU A 414 -21.04 11.22 -9.76
CA LEU A 414 -21.28 12.64 -9.47
C LEU A 414 -22.50 13.14 -10.27
N PRO A 415 -23.48 13.81 -9.62
CA PRO A 415 -24.59 14.49 -10.30
C PRO A 415 -24.18 15.87 -10.87
N ASN A 416 -22.93 16.27 -10.63
CA ASN A 416 -22.33 17.54 -11.01
C ASN A 416 -20.99 17.29 -11.73
N PRO A 417 -20.47 18.28 -12.49
CA PRO A 417 -19.11 18.21 -13.02
C PRO A 417 -18.07 18.02 -11.91
N VAL A 418 -16.95 17.39 -12.24
CA VAL A 418 -15.83 17.20 -11.31
C VAL A 418 -15.35 18.54 -10.79
N THR A 419 -15.38 18.73 -9.47
CA THR A 419 -14.99 20.01 -8.84
C THR A 419 -13.52 20.04 -8.42
N GLY A 420 -12.82 18.92 -8.55
CA GLY A 420 -11.44 18.76 -8.11
C GLY A 420 -11.31 19.05 -6.60
N ASP A 421 -10.54 20.07 -6.29
CA ASP A 421 -10.24 20.56 -4.95
C ASP A 421 -11.16 21.69 -4.47
N THR A 422 -12.21 22.01 -5.24
CA THR A 422 -13.28 22.92 -4.81
C THR A 422 -14.53 22.15 -4.35
N ALA A 423 -15.46 22.85 -3.68
CA ALA A 423 -16.71 22.25 -3.21
C ALA A 423 -17.83 22.35 -4.24
N ALA A 424 -18.57 21.24 -4.43
CA ALA A 424 -19.82 21.23 -5.18
C ALA A 424 -20.91 21.96 -4.39
N HIS A 425 -21.68 22.82 -5.05
CA HIS A 425 -22.85 23.43 -4.43
C HIS A 425 -23.97 22.40 -4.28
N ALA A 426 -24.52 22.27 -3.06
CA ALA A 426 -25.66 21.40 -2.80
C ALA A 426 -26.80 22.19 -2.15
N SER A 427 -27.90 22.33 -2.89
CA SER A 427 -29.14 22.93 -2.42
C SER A 427 -30.25 21.90 -2.21
N SER A 428 -30.14 20.76 -2.92
CA SER A 428 -31.05 19.64 -2.87
C SER A 428 -30.29 18.33 -2.64
N ALA A 429 -30.95 17.30 -2.14
CA ALA A 429 -30.34 15.97 -2.00
C ALA A 429 -29.91 15.38 -3.36
N ALA A 430 -30.52 15.81 -4.47
CA ALA A 430 -30.14 15.40 -5.83
C ALA A 430 -28.78 15.96 -6.27
N ASP A 431 -28.30 17.04 -5.65
CA ASP A 431 -26.97 17.60 -5.91
C ASP A 431 -25.85 16.77 -5.25
N ILE A 432 -26.21 15.84 -4.36
CA ILE A 432 -25.28 15.00 -3.60
C ILE A 432 -25.33 13.58 -4.18
N TRP A 433 -24.18 13.06 -4.63
CA TRP A 433 -24.08 11.69 -5.16
C TRP A 433 -24.70 10.69 -4.18
N SER A 434 -25.50 9.76 -4.69
CA SER A 434 -26.14 8.68 -3.89
C SER A 434 -25.73 7.29 -4.36
N GLU A 435 -25.14 7.19 -5.55
CA GLU A 435 -24.72 5.96 -6.20
C GLU A 435 -23.22 5.95 -6.49
N LEU A 436 -22.68 4.74 -6.62
CA LEU A 436 -21.34 4.54 -7.16
C LEU A 436 -21.45 4.36 -8.68
N VAL A 437 -20.37 4.69 -9.38
CA VAL A 437 -20.14 4.20 -10.75
C VAL A 437 -20.34 2.67 -10.75
N ARG A 438 -21.01 2.11 -11.77
CA ARG A 438 -21.23 0.66 -11.85
C ARG A 438 -19.89 -0.04 -12.09
N TRP A 439 -19.76 -1.27 -11.62
CA TRP A 439 -18.51 -2.02 -11.74
C TRP A 439 -18.09 -2.18 -13.22
N GLU A 440 -19.06 -2.40 -14.11
CA GLU A 440 -18.87 -2.59 -15.55
C GLU A 440 -18.42 -1.33 -16.31
N GLU A 441 -18.52 -0.15 -15.67
CA GLU A 441 -18.06 1.12 -16.25
C GLU A 441 -16.59 1.42 -15.90
N LEU A 442 -15.96 0.61 -15.04
CA LEU A 442 -14.56 0.79 -14.68
C LEU A 442 -13.65 0.03 -15.67
N PRO A 443 -12.45 0.56 -15.99
CA PRO A 443 -11.54 -0.08 -16.93
C PRO A 443 -11.18 -1.53 -16.56
N LEU A 444 -11.47 -2.45 -17.48
CA LEU A 444 -11.06 -3.85 -17.43
C LEU A 444 -10.38 -4.23 -18.75
N TYR A 445 -9.13 -4.63 -18.66
CA TYR A 445 -8.38 -5.25 -19.74
C TYR A 445 -8.40 -6.75 -19.52
N LEU A 446 -9.05 -7.52 -20.40
CA LEU A 446 -9.07 -8.97 -20.35
C LEU A 446 -8.48 -9.52 -21.64
N ASN A 447 -7.38 -10.29 -21.51
CA ASN A 447 -6.67 -10.91 -22.64
C ASN A 447 -6.44 -9.94 -23.83
N PRO A 448 -5.90 -8.72 -23.60
CA PRO A 448 -5.75 -7.74 -24.67
C PRO A 448 -4.75 -8.20 -25.74
N PRO A 449 -4.81 -7.64 -26.97
CA PRO A 449 -3.81 -7.84 -28.01
C PRO A 449 -2.37 -7.61 -27.52
N GLY A 450 -1.41 -8.29 -28.14
CA GLY A 450 -0.01 -8.29 -27.69
C GLY A 450 0.25 -9.19 -26.48
N GLY A 451 -0.79 -9.71 -25.81
CA GLY A 451 -0.66 -10.77 -24.80
C GLY A 451 0.03 -10.32 -23.51
N TYR A 452 -0.13 -9.06 -23.11
CA TYR A 452 0.38 -8.55 -21.85
C TYR A 452 -0.58 -7.53 -21.22
N VAL A 453 -0.53 -7.42 -19.90
CA VAL A 453 -1.01 -6.25 -19.15
C VAL A 453 0.11 -5.79 -18.22
N GLN A 454 0.24 -4.47 -18.05
CA GLN A 454 1.22 -3.89 -17.13
C GLN A 454 0.62 -2.79 -16.27
N GLN A 455 1.15 -2.62 -15.07
CA GLN A 455 0.75 -1.55 -14.18
C GLN A 455 1.95 -1.06 -13.33
N ALA A 456 2.20 0.25 -13.34
CA ALA A 456 3.26 0.94 -12.59
C ALA A 456 2.77 2.24 -11.90
N ASN A 457 1.60 2.16 -11.28
CA ASN A 457 0.81 3.16 -10.55
C ASN A 457 0.22 4.32 -11.36
N ASP A 458 0.41 4.32 -12.67
CA ASP A 458 -0.23 5.32 -13.54
C ASP A 458 -1.69 4.99 -13.85
N PRO A 459 -2.47 6.01 -14.28
CA PRO A 459 -3.82 5.83 -14.77
C PRO A 459 -3.93 4.70 -15.83
N PRO A 460 -5.09 4.05 -15.95
CA PRO A 460 -5.25 2.81 -16.71
C PRO A 460 -5.16 3.00 -18.24
N ASP A 461 -5.01 4.23 -18.71
CA ASP A 461 -4.99 4.66 -20.11
C ASP A 461 -4.05 3.87 -21.00
N TYR A 462 -2.86 3.55 -20.47
CA TYR A 462 -1.79 2.88 -21.21
C TYR A 462 -1.39 1.55 -20.56
N THR A 463 -2.36 0.84 -19.96
CA THR A 463 -2.17 -0.52 -19.44
C THR A 463 -1.66 -1.47 -20.53
N ASN A 464 -2.11 -1.26 -21.77
CA ASN A 464 -1.64 -1.94 -22.98
C ASN A 464 -1.64 -0.94 -24.15
N LEU A 465 -0.51 -0.81 -24.86
CA LEU A 465 -0.36 0.18 -25.95
C LEU A 465 -1.08 -0.20 -27.24
N ASN A 466 -1.46 -1.47 -27.40
CA ASN A 466 -2.22 -1.92 -28.58
C ASN A 466 -3.69 -1.56 -28.48
N VAL A 467 -4.19 -1.28 -27.27
CA VAL A 467 -5.57 -0.88 -27.00
C VAL A 467 -5.58 0.16 -25.88
N PRO A 468 -5.18 1.42 -26.15
CA PRO A 468 -5.32 2.49 -25.16
C PRO A 468 -6.78 2.67 -24.71
N LEU A 469 -6.99 3.17 -23.50
CA LEU A 469 -8.34 3.38 -22.97
C LEU A 469 -9.10 4.44 -23.78
N ASP A 470 -10.29 4.09 -24.23
CA ASP A 470 -11.25 5.05 -24.76
C ASP A 470 -11.96 5.78 -23.60
N ARG A 471 -11.60 7.04 -23.38
CA ARG A 471 -12.14 7.84 -22.27
C ARG A 471 -13.61 8.17 -22.39
N ASP A 472 -14.18 8.11 -23.59
CA ASP A 472 -15.61 8.34 -23.78
C ASP A 472 -16.46 7.16 -23.26
N THR A 473 -15.82 6.02 -22.96
CA THR A 473 -16.49 4.80 -22.46
C THR A 473 -16.49 4.67 -20.94
N VAL A 474 -15.83 5.59 -20.22
CA VAL A 474 -15.60 5.52 -18.78
C VAL A 474 -16.03 6.80 -18.07
N PRO A 475 -16.19 6.78 -16.73
CA PRO A 475 -16.61 7.97 -15.99
C PRO A 475 -15.60 9.12 -16.09
N PRO A 476 -16.08 10.38 -16.14
CA PRO A 476 -15.22 11.56 -16.30
C PRO A 476 -14.41 11.90 -15.05
N ASN A 477 -14.64 11.24 -13.91
CA ASN A 477 -13.90 11.44 -12.66
C ASN A 477 -12.78 10.42 -12.43
N LEU A 478 -12.29 9.78 -13.49
CA LEU A 478 -10.99 9.13 -13.49
C LEU A 478 -9.85 10.18 -13.50
N PRO A 479 -8.67 9.87 -12.94
CA PRO A 479 -7.52 10.76 -13.05
C PRO A 479 -7.12 11.04 -14.49
N GLU A 480 -6.58 12.24 -14.76
CA GLU A 480 -6.06 12.62 -16.08
C GLU A 480 -4.97 11.66 -16.59
N PRO A 481 -4.83 11.44 -17.91
CA PRO A 481 -3.92 10.44 -18.43
C PRO A 481 -2.50 10.91 -18.13
N ARG A 482 -1.66 9.95 -17.72
CA ARG A 482 -0.26 10.23 -17.41
C ARG A 482 0.55 8.95 -17.58
N LEU A 483 1.79 9.07 -18.02
CA LEU A 483 2.73 7.96 -18.01
C LEU A 483 4.13 8.41 -17.58
N ARG A 484 4.49 8.11 -16.33
CA ARG A 484 5.82 8.38 -15.75
C ARG A 484 6.89 7.50 -16.39
N LEU A 485 8.14 7.93 -16.33
CA LEU A 485 9.29 7.22 -16.93
C LEU A 485 9.38 5.74 -16.51
N ARG A 486 9.13 5.41 -15.23
CA ARG A 486 9.10 4.00 -14.77
C ARG A 486 8.03 3.17 -15.50
N SER A 487 6.85 3.74 -15.73
CA SER A 487 5.76 3.08 -16.45
C SER A 487 6.05 2.97 -17.94
N GLN A 488 6.75 3.95 -18.52
CA GLN A 488 7.23 3.86 -19.89
C GLN A 488 8.27 2.75 -20.05
N LEU A 489 9.23 2.63 -19.12
CA LEU A 489 10.19 1.52 -19.14
C LEU A 489 9.50 0.17 -18.88
N SER A 490 8.48 0.13 -18.01
CA SER A 490 7.62 -1.04 -17.82
C SER A 490 6.99 -1.50 -19.15
N LEU A 491 6.44 -0.55 -19.92
CA LEU A 491 5.87 -0.83 -21.24
C LEU A 491 6.92 -1.26 -22.25
N ASP A 492 8.07 -0.61 -22.31
CA ASP A 492 9.16 -0.99 -23.21
C ASP A 492 9.63 -2.43 -22.94
N LEU A 493 9.79 -2.80 -21.65
CA LEU A 493 10.13 -4.17 -21.25
C LEU A 493 9.00 -5.17 -21.56
N ALA A 494 7.75 -4.86 -21.21
CA ALA A 494 6.63 -5.81 -21.33
C ALA A 494 6.07 -5.93 -22.76
N ALA A 495 6.03 -4.83 -23.51
CA ALA A 495 5.55 -4.80 -24.90
C ALA A 495 6.64 -5.21 -25.88
N GLY A 496 7.92 -4.94 -25.56
CA GLY A 496 9.07 -5.24 -26.39
C GLY A 496 9.36 -6.75 -26.55
N GLY A 497 10.06 -7.09 -27.63
CA GLY A 497 10.58 -8.43 -27.91
C GLY A 497 9.58 -9.37 -28.58
N GLY A 498 9.92 -9.81 -29.81
CA GLY A 498 9.23 -10.92 -30.47
C GLY A 498 9.58 -12.31 -29.89
N GLU A 499 10.42 -12.34 -28.87
CA GLU A 499 10.84 -13.56 -28.19
C GLU A 499 9.79 -13.99 -27.15
N ARG A 500 9.65 -15.31 -26.99
CA ARG A 500 8.83 -15.89 -25.93
C ARG A 500 9.62 -15.89 -24.62
N LEU A 501 8.92 -15.66 -23.51
CA LEU A 501 9.48 -15.46 -22.18
C LEU A 501 9.41 -16.75 -21.34
N SER A 502 10.55 -17.19 -20.79
CA SER A 502 10.60 -18.10 -19.65
C SER A 502 10.36 -17.35 -18.34
N LEU A 503 10.01 -18.07 -17.27
CA LEU A 503 9.87 -17.50 -15.91
C LEU A 503 11.15 -16.80 -15.45
N GLU A 504 12.32 -17.39 -15.71
CA GLU A 504 13.63 -16.81 -15.46
C GLU A 504 13.93 -15.62 -16.38
N GLY A 505 13.37 -15.61 -17.60
CA GLY A 505 13.41 -14.45 -18.50
C GLY A 505 12.71 -13.24 -17.90
N VAL A 506 11.49 -13.43 -17.38
CA VAL A 506 10.75 -12.37 -16.69
C VAL A 506 11.48 -11.93 -15.41
N MET A 507 12.13 -12.84 -14.68
CA MET A 507 12.98 -12.51 -13.53
C MET A 507 14.13 -11.57 -13.91
N ARG A 508 14.82 -11.82 -15.02
CA ARG A 508 15.88 -10.93 -15.51
C ARG A 508 15.34 -9.57 -15.93
N MET A 509 14.20 -9.54 -16.64
CA MET A 509 13.55 -8.29 -17.04
C MET A 509 13.12 -7.45 -15.83
N LYS A 510 12.57 -8.09 -14.80
CA LYS A 510 12.16 -7.45 -13.55
C LYS A 510 13.33 -6.75 -12.84
N HIS A 511 14.53 -7.32 -12.94
CA HIS A 511 15.75 -6.76 -12.37
C HIS A 511 16.57 -5.93 -13.35
N SER A 512 15.97 -5.50 -14.48
CA SER A 512 16.62 -4.63 -15.47
C SER A 512 17.22 -3.39 -14.79
N PRO A 513 18.51 -3.10 -15.03
CA PRO A 513 19.18 -1.93 -14.46
C PRO A 513 19.01 -0.67 -15.33
N ARG A 514 18.24 -0.71 -16.41
CA ARG A 514 18.07 0.41 -17.34
C ARG A 514 17.53 1.65 -16.63
N MET A 515 18.05 2.83 -17.01
CA MET A 515 17.65 4.12 -16.49
C MET A 515 17.07 4.98 -17.61
N LEU A 516 15.74 5.01 -17.74
CA LEU A 516 15.10 5.64 -18.90
C LEU A 516 15.39 7.14 -18.99
N MET A 517 15.52 7.86 -17.87
CA MET A 517 15.88 9.29 -17.93
C MET A 517 17.21 9.50 -18.65
N ALA A 518 18.21 8.68 -18.37
CA ALA A 518 19.52 8.75 -19.04
C ALA A 518 19.43 8.43 -20.53
N GLU A 519 18.62 7.43 -20.90
CA GLU A 519 18.36 7.11 -22.31
C GLU A 519 17.74 8.29 -23.08
N ARG A 520 17.04 9.20 -22.39
CA ARG A 520 16.38 10.38 -22.97
C ARG A 520 17.22 11.64 -23.02
N THR A 521 18.31 11.74 -22.23
CA THR A 521 18.99 13.02 -22.00
C THR A 521 20.50 12.99 -22.11
N VAL A 522 21.17 11.83 -21.95
CA VAL A 522 22.63 11.83 -21.78
C VAL A 522 23.38 12.32 -23.02
N ASP A 523 22.86 12.04 -24.22
CA ASP A 523 23.48 12.48 -25.47
C ASP A 523 23.46 14.01 -25.60
N ASP A 524 22.30 14.62 -25.28
CA ASP A 524 22.15 16.08 -25.24
C ASP A 524 23.02 16.71 -24.15
N LEU A 525 23.16 16.04 -23.00
CA LEU A 525 23.99 16.51 -21.89
C LEU A 525 25.49 16.51 -22.25
N VAL A 526 25.96 15.42 -22.87
CA VAL A 526 27.34 15.33 -23.38
C VAL A 526 27.58 16.41 -24.43
N ALA A 527 26.61 16.65 -25.33
CA ALA A 527 26.70 17.73 -26.31
C ALA A 527 26.71 19.13 -25.65
N ALA A 528 25.93 19.34 -24.60
CA ALA A 528 25.84 20.60 -23.86
C ALA A 528 27.13 20.94 -23.09
N ALA A 529 27.86 19.92 -22.60
CA ALA A 529 29.17 20.11 -21.99
C ALA A 529 30.18 20.71 -22.99
N GLY A 530 30.07 20.35 -24.28
CA GLY A 530 30.86 20.93 -25.36
C GLY A 530 32.37 20.78 -25.15
N GLU A 531 33.13 21.84 -25.47
CA GLU A 531 34.59 21.89 -25.29
C GLU A 531 35.01 22.51 -23.94
N ASP A 532 34.12 22.54 -22.94
CA ASP A 532 34.47 23.08 -21.61
C ASP A 532 35.53 22.21 -20.95
N ALA A 533 36.75 22.75 -20.82
CA ALA A 533 37.88 22.03 -20.24
C ALA A 533 37.65 21.61 -18.79
N GLY A 534 36.78 22.32 -18.04
CA GLY A 534 36.42 21.96 -16.67
C GLY A 534 35.45 20.77 -16.57
N LEU A 535 34.77 20.41 -17.67
CA LEU A 535 33.78 19.33 -17.73
C LEU A 535 34.21 18.16 -18.64
N ALA A 536 35.39 18.25 -19.27
CA ALA A 536 35.84 17.25 -20.24
C ALA A 536 35.88 15.82 -19.68
N GLU A 537 36.31 15.65 -18.43
CA GLU A 537 36.31 14.34 -17.76
C GLU A 537 34.90 13.82 -17.49
N ALA A 538 34.01 14.66 -16.96
CA ALA A 538 32.60 14.34 -16.71
C ALA A 538 31.87 13.94 -18.00
N ALA A 539 32.08 14.69 -19.09
CA ALA A 539 31.52 14.39 -20.40
C ALA A 539 32.05 13.05 -20.96
N ALA A 540 33.34 12.76 -20.79
CA ALA A 540 33.93 11.49 -21.22
C ALA A 540 33.36 10.29 -20.44
N VAL A 541 33.17 10.43 -19.13
CA VAL A 541 32.54 9.41 -18.29
C VAL A 541 31.10 9.14 -18.74
N LEU A 542 30.29 10.21 -18.91
CA LEU A 542 28.89 10.07 -19.34
C LEU A 542 28.75 9.52 -20.76
N ALA A 543 29.66 9.86 -21.67
CA ALA A 543 29.67 9.33 -23.03
C ALA A 543 30.04 7.85 -23.10
N ALA A 544 30.87 7.36 -22.17
CA ALA A 544 31.27 5.95 -22.07
C ALA A 544 30.27 5.10 -21.27
N TRP A 545 29.40 5.74 -20.47
CA TRP A 545 28.43 5.07 -19.61
C TRP A 545 27.36 4.32 -20.40
N ASP A 546 26.98 3.14 -19.90
CA ASP A 546 25.96 2.27 -20.50
C ASP A 546 24.52 2.69 -20.22
N ARG A 547 24.31 3.85 -19.55
CA ARG A 547 22.99 4.38 -19.16
C ARG A 547 22.21 3.47 -18.21
N THR A 548 22.92 2.64 -17.43
CA THR A 548 22.31 1.76 -16.45
C THR A 548 22.72 2.09 -15.01
N ALA A 549 21.85 1.74 -14.08
CA ALA A 549 22.14 1.64 -12.66
C ALA A 549 22.59 0.21 -12.28
N ALA A 550 23.36 -0.46 -13.14
CA ALA A 550 23.95 -1.76 -12.79
C ALA A 550 25.06 -1.55 -11.77
N ALA A 551 25.22 -2.47 -10.81
CA ALA A 551 26.21 -2.34 -9.73
C ALA A 551 27.65 -2.02 -10.22
N ALA A 552 28.06 -2.56 -11.37
CA ALA A 552 29.38 -2.33 -11.94
C ALA A 552 29.45 -1.12 -12.89
N SER A 553 28.32 -0.49 -13.22
CA SER A 553 28.23 0.60 -14.19
C SER A 553 28.88 1.87 -13.64
N ARG A 554 29.58 2.61 -14.51
CA ARG A 554 30.36 3.81 -14.20
C ARG A 554 29.78 4.99 -14.96
N GLY A 555 29.46 6.07 -14.24
CA GLY A 555 28.81 7.27 -14.76
C GLY A 555 27.39 7.49 -14.23
N GLY A 556 26.73 6.44 -13.73
CA GLY A 556 25.37 6.55 -13.17
C GLY A 556 25.28 7.43 -11.92
N VAL A 557 26.31 7.44 -11.06
CA VAL A 557 26.34 8.30 -9.85
C VAL A 557 26.49 9.78 -10.23
N LEU A 558 27.35 10.09 -11.20
CA LEU A 558 27.47 11.44 -11.77
C LEU A 558 26.15 11.89 -12.40
N PHE A 559 25.51 11.02 -13.17
CA PHE A 559 24.23 11.33 -13.78
C PHE A 559 23.12 11.55 -12.74
N GLU A 560 23.05 10.75 -11.67
CA GLU A 560 22.07 10.94 -10.59
C GLU A 560 22.22 12.31 -9.93
N ARG A 561 23.45 12.72 -9.59
CA ARG A 561 23.72 14.06 -9.01
C ARG A 561 23.31 15.17 -9.98
N TRP A 562 23.69 15.05 -11.24
CA TRP A 562 23.29 16.01 -12.28
C TRP A 562 21.77 16.10 -12.42
N ALA A 563 21.07 14.97 -12.45
CA ALA A 563 19.63 14.93 -12.60
C ALA A 563 18.92 15.61 -11.41
N GLY A 564 19.42 15.42 -10.19
CA GLY A 564 18.95 16.13 -9.01
C GLY A 564 19.09 17.65 -9.12
N GLU A 565 20.25 18.13 -9.57
CA GLU A 565 20.52 19.56 -9.75
C GLU A 565 19.68 20.17 -10.89
N TYR A 566 19.57 19.49 -12.03
CA TYR A 566 18.91 20.04 -13.21
C TYR A 566 17.39 19.97 -13.14
N PHE A 567 16.84 18.83 -12.72
CA PHE A 567 15.41 18.54 -12.69
C PHE A 567 14.78 18.77 -11.32
N GLY A 568 15.49 19.29 -10.31
CA GLY A 568 15.08 19.38 -8.89
C GLY A 568 13.69 19.97 -8.56
N GLY A 569 12.91 20.44 -9.54
CA GLY A 569 11.47 20.73 -9.44
C GLY A 569 10.52 19.58 -9.87
N GLY A 570 11.04 18.38 -10.12
CA GLY A 570 10.25 17.20 -10.48
C GLY A 570 10.12 16.92 -11.99
N PRO A 571 9.47 15.78 -12.35
CA PRO A 571 9.39 15.27 -13.71
C PRO A 571 8.57 16.13 -14.68
N ASP A 572 7.73 17.06 -14.18
CA ASP A 572 6.92 17.98 -14.99
C ASP A 572 7.61 19.35 -15.22
N SER A 573 8.89 19.45 -14.88
CA SER A 573 9.65 20.70 -15.04
C SER A 573 9.77 21.12 -16.50
N LEU A 574 9.88 22.44 -16.72
CA LEU A 574 10.16 23.07 -18.03
C LEU A 574 11.53 22.68 -18.63
N ARG A 575 12.25 21.79 -17.96
CA ARG A 575 13.62 21.37 -18.27
C ARG A 575 13.68 20.28 -19.34
N TRP A 576 12.55 19.65 -19.69
CA TRP A 576 12.46 18.76 -20.84
C TRP A 576 12.40 19.54 -22.15
N GLY A 577 13.11 19.07 -23.18
CA GLY A 577 13.06 19.65 -24.52
C GLY A 577 11.70 19.45 -25.18
N GLU A 578 11.19 18.22 -25.10
CA GLU A 578 9.81 17.85 -25.43
C GLU A 578 9.10 17.40 -24.15
N ARG A 579 7.93 18.00 -23.86
CA ARG A 579 7.08 17.57 -22.74
C ARG A 579 6.39 16.25 -23.05
N TRP A 580 5.88 15.60 -22.01
CA TRP A 580 5.06 14.40 -22.17
C TRP A 580 3.84 14.69 -23.07
N ASP A 581 3.65 13.83 -24.06
CA ASP A 581 2.59 13.89 -25.07
C ASP A 581 1.78 12.58 -25.01
N PRO A 582 0.46 12.63 -24.72
CA PRO A 582 -0.39 11.44 -24.67
C PRO A 582 -0.51 10.69 -26.01
N GLU A 583 -0.21 11.32 -27.15
CA GLU A 583 -0.15 10.67 -28.47
C GLU A 583 1.16 9.91 -28.69
N ARG A 584 2.19 10.23 -27.90
CA ARG A 584 3.51 9.57 -27.89
C ARG A 584 3.87 9.14 -26.45
N PRO A 585 2.99 8.37 -25.78
CA PRO A 585 2.99 8.26 -24.33
C PRO A 585 4.24 7.56 -23.78
N ALA A 586 4.83 6.66 -24.57
CA ALA A 586 6.03 5.89 -24.21
C ALA A 586 7.33 6.47 -24.80
N GLU A 587 7.28 7.55 -25.58
CA GLU A 587 8.45 8.15 -26.25
C GLU A 587 8.82 9.54 -25.71
N THR A 588 7.89 10.20 -25.05
CA THR A 588 8.05 11.53 -24.44
C THR A 588 7.93 11.43 -22.92
N PRO A 589 8.47 12.35 -22.11
CA PRO A 589 9.29 13.50 -22.50
C PRO A 589 10.66 13.07 -23.05
N LEU A 590 11.32 13.99 -23.76
CA LEU A 590 12.58 13.72 -24.46
C LEU A 590 13.50 14.96 -24.46
N GLY A 591 14.80 14.74 -24.28
CA GLY A 591 15.84 15.75 -24.44
C GLY A 591 15.87 16.88 -23.40
N LEU A 592 16.80 17.83 -23.59
CA LEU A 592 17.02 18.97 -22.69
C LEU A 592 16.40 20.27 -23.21
N GLY A 593 15.59 20.93 -22.37
CA GLY A 593 14.93 22.20 -22.70
C GLY A 593 15.82 23.43 -22.51
N ASP A 594 16.87 23.32 -21.70
CA ASP A 594 17.84 24.38 -21.44
C ASP A 594 19.26 23.79 -21.32
N PRO A 595 19.99 23.65 -22.43
CA PRO A 595 21.34 23.09 -22.45
C PRO A 595 22.36 23.88 -21.62
N ALA A 596 22.21 25.22 -21.51
CA ALA A 596 23.12 26.04 -20.73
C ALA A 596 22.97 25.75 -19.23
N ALA A 597 21.73 25.73 -18.73
CA ALA A 597 21.48 25.35 -17.34
C ALA A 597 21.84 23.87 -17.07
N ALA A 598 21.70 22.98 -18.06
CA ALA A 598 22.11 21.59 -17.93
C ALA A 598 23.63 21.46 -17.76
N ARG A 599 24.40 22.26 -18.49
CA ARG A 599 25.86 22.34 -18.34
C ARG A 599 26.25 22.91 -16.97
N ASP A 600 25.58 23.98 -16.53
CA ASP A 600 25.86 24.58 -15.22
C ASP A 600 25.55 23.59 -14.07
N ALA A 601 24.44 22.85 -14.18
CA ALA A 601 24.10 21.76 -13.27
C ALA A 601 25.13 20.61 -13.31
N LEU A 602 25.75 20.33 -14.45
CA LEU A 602 26.83 19.33 -14.54
C LEU A 602 28.07 19.80 -13.78
N GLY A 603 28.42 21.08 -13.86
CA GLY A 603 29.47 21.68 -13.04
C GLY A 603 29.17 21.58 -11.54
N ALA A 604 27.92 21.85 -11.13
CA ALA A 604 27.48 21.69 -9.75
C ALA A 604 27.56 20.24 -9.27
N ALA A 605 27.16 19.27 -10.09
CA ALA A 605 27.26 17.84 -9.78
C ALA A 605 28.71 17.37 -9.62
N VAL A 606 29.63 17.83 -10.49
CA VAL A 606 31.07 17.55 -10.38
C VAL A 606 31.63 18.12 -9.08
N ALA A 607 31.29 19.36 -8.73
CA ALA A 607 31.72 19.97 -7.48
C ALA A 607 31.17 19.23 -6.24
N SER A 608 29.89 18.87 -6.25
CA SER A 608 29.26 18.10 -5.17
C SER A 608 29.91 16.74 -4.96
N LEU A 609 30.25 16.02 -6.03
CA LEU A 609 30.96 14.74 -5.91
C LEU A 609 32.39 14.92 -5.37
N ALA A 610 33.09 15.97 -5.78
CA ALA A 610 34.41 16.28 -5.26
C ALA A 610 34.38 16.62 -3.76
N ASP A 611 33.38 17.37 -3.31
CA ASP A 611 33.17 17.70 -1.88
C ASP A 611 32.89 16.44 -1.05
N ASP A 612 32.15 15.47 -1.61
CA ASP A 612 31.87 14.17 -1.01
C ASP A 612 33.06 13.19 -1.13
N GLY A 613 34.13 13.55 -1.84
CA GLY A 613 35.30 12.69 -2.09
C GLY A 613 35.01 11.49 -3.01
N ILE A 614 33.98 11.61 -3.86
CA ILE A 614 33.52 10.55 -4.78
C ILE A 614 34.08 10.80 -6.19
N ALA A 615 34.71 9.78 -6.78
CA ALA A 615 35.22 9.86 -8.15
C ALA A 615 34.08 9.93 -9.18
N LEU A 616 34.29 10.68 -10.28
CA LEU A 616 33.28 10.85 -11.34
C LEU A 616 32.88 9.53 -12.00
N ASP A 617 33.84 8.60 -12.13
CA ASP A 617 33.68 7.28 -12.74
C ASP A 617 33.44 6.16 -11.71
N VAL A 618 33.08 6.49 -10.47
CA VAL A 618 32.78 5.50 -9.42
C VAL A 618 31.74 4.48 -9.90
N ALA A 619 31.90 3.21 -9.52
CA ALA A 619 30.90 2.21 -9.83
C ALA A 619 29.64 2.46 -9.01
N TRP A 620 28.46 2.32 -9.62
CA TRP A 620 27.16 2.53 -8.96
C TRP A 620 27.07 1.80 -7.62
N GLY A 621 27.48 0.54 -7.59
CA GLY A 621 27.42 -0.34 -6.42
C GLY A 621 28.46 -0.05 -5.34
N ASP A 622 29.47 0.79 -5.60
CA ASP A 622 30.39 1.25 -4.55
C ASP A 622 29.71 2.32 -3.68
N VAL A 623 28.76 3.06 -4.26
CA VAL A 623 27.93 4.06 -3.58
C VAL A 623 26.60 3.48 -3.10
N HIS A 624 25.90 2.74 -3.95
CA HIS A 624 24.56 2.20 -3.70
C HIS A 624 24.63 0.75 -3.21
N ARG A 625 24.14 0.52 -1.99
CA ARG A 625 24.33 -0.72 -1.24
C ARG A 625 23.00 -1.28 -0.74
N VAL A 626 22.95 -2.59 -0.55
CA VAL A 626 22.05 -3.20 0.42
C VAL A 626 22.85 -3.41 1.70
N VAL A 627 22.41 -2.77 2.78
CA VAL A 627 23.00 -2.90 4.12
C VAL A 627 21.92 -3.40 5.08
N ARG A 628 22.11 -4.61 5.62
CA ARG A 628 21.14 -5.25 6.52
C ARG A 628 21.85 -6.28 7.40
N GLY A 629 21.90 -6.04 8.71
CA GLY A 629 22.67 -6.89 9.63
C GLY A 629 24.15 -6.93 9.21
N ASP A 630 24.70 -8.14 9.05
CA ASP A 630 26.08 -8.32 8.56
C ASP A 630 26.21 -8.27 7.02
N VAL A 631 25.11 -8.10 6.29
CA VAL A 631 25.13 -7.98 4.83
C VAL A 631 25.43 -6.55 4.43
N ASP A 632 26.51 -6.35 3.66
CA ASP A 632 26.85 -5.10 2.98
C ASP A 632 27.34 -5.45 1.56
N VAL A 633 26.47 -5.30 0.57
CA VAL A 633 26.74 -5.71 -0.82
C VAL A 633 26.27 -4.67 -1.85
N PRO A 634 26.93 -4.59 -3.03
CA PRO A 634 26.53 -3.66 -4.07
C PRO A 634 25.16 -4.04 -4.64
N VAL A 635 24.35 -3.05 -5.03
CA VAL A 635 23.02 -3.30 -5.60
C VAL A 635 22.78 -2.47 -6.87
N SER A 636 22.02 -3.03 -7.80
CA SER A 636 21.53 -2.30 -8.99
C SER A 636 20.13 -1.72 -8.77
N GLY A 637 19.72 -0.79 -9.62
CA GLY A 637 18.40 -0.14 -9.55
C GLY A 637 18.50 1.24 -8.91
N CYS A 638 17.49 2.06 -9.14
CA CYS A 638 17.53 3.49 -8.81
C CYS A 638 16.13 4.04 -8.49
N PRO A 639 16.02 5.30 -8.03
CA PRO A 639 14.72 5.92 -7.77
C PRO A 639 13.83 5.95 -9.02
N SER A 640 12.52 5.82 -8.81
CA SER A 640 11.56 5.75 -9.93
C SER A 640 11.51 7.02 -10.78
N THR A 641 11.92 8.15 -10.22
CA THR A 641 12.04 9.46 -10.90
C THR A 641 13.09 9.45 -12.00
N LEU A 642 14.12 8.62 -11.91
CA LEU A 642 15.11 8.39 -12.98
C LEU A 642 14.63 7.37 -14.03
N GLY A 643 13.42 6.82 -13.85
CA GLY A 643 12.78 5.90 -14.79
C GLY A 643 13.14 4.42 -14.60
N CYS A 644 13.86 4.05 -13.53
CA CYS A 644 14.17 2.64 -13.26
C CYS A 644 12.90 1.81 -13.00
N PHE A 645 12.85 0.60 -13.59
CA PHE A 645 11.81 -0.39 -13.29
C PHE A 645 12.12 -1.16 -12.01
N ARG A 646 13.40 -1.51 -11.80
CA ARG A 646 13.93 -1.94 -10.50
C ARG A 646 14.07 -0.71 -9.59
N THR A 647 12.98 -0.37 -8.91
CA THR A 647 12.89 0.83 -8.07
C THR A 647 13.54 0.61 -6.72
N LEU A 648 14.45 1.51 -6.35
CA LEU A 648 15.02 1.60 -5.02
C LEU A 648 15.16 3.07 -4.61
N SER A 649 14.87 3.37 -3.35
CA SER A 649 15.28 4.63 -2.71
C SER A 649 16.30 4.33 -1.63
N PHE A 650 17.12 5.34 -1.32
CA PHE A 650 18.30 5.15 -0.49
C PHE A 650 18.38 6.21 0.61
N GLU A 651 18.85 5.81 1.79
CA GLU A 651 19.32 6.71 2.85
C GLU A 651 20.84 6.85 2.82
N THR A 652 21.33 8.02 3.21
CA THR A 652 22.77 8.27 3.35
C THR A 652 23.27 7.68 4.67
N LEU A 653 24.30 6.84 4.59
CA LEU A 653 25.04 6.31 5.72
C LEU A 653 26.08 7.32 6.22
N ALA A 654 26.58 7.11 7.44
CA ALA A 654 27.58 7.98 8.04
C ALA A 654 28.91 8.07 7.26
N ASP A 655 29.22 7.07 6.43
CA ASP A 655 30.40 7.02 5.56
C ASP A 655 30.14 7.59 4.14
N GLY A 656 28.96 8.17 3.91
CA GLY A 656 28.58 8.78 2.63
C GLY A 656 27.97 7.80 1.61
N ARG A 657 28.03 6.49 1.85
CA ARG A 657 27.36 5.49 0.99
C ARG A 657 25.84 5.57 1.15
N ARG A 658 25.11 4.95 0.23
CA ARG A 658 23.65 5.04 0.07
C ARG A 658 23.04 3.66 0.25
N ALA A 659 22.34 3.42 1.34
CA ALA A 659 21.71 2.13 1.64
C ALA A 659 20.26 2.09 1.19
N ALA A 660 19.86 1.04 0.47
CA ALA A 660 18.48 0.84 0.05
C ALA A 660 17.57 0.69 1.29
N ASN A 661 16.52 1.50 1.36
CA ASN A 661 15.58 1.50 2.50
C ASN A 661 14.10 1.57 2.08
N ARG A 662 13.83 1.61 0.77
CA ARG A 662 12.50 1.62 0.16
C ARG A 662 12.63 1.15 -1.28
N GLY A 663 11.53 0.73 -1.89
CA GLY A 663 11.50 0.21 -3.25
C GLY A 663 11.13 -1.26 -3.25
N ASP A 664 11.65 -2.04 -4.20
CA ASP A 664 11.46 -3.48 -4.30
C ASP A 664 11.50 -4.15 -2.92
N ALA A 665 10.33 -4.59 -2.43
CA ALA A 665 10.16 -5.17 -1.11
C ALA A 665 9.94 -6.69 -1.22
N TRP A 666 8.68 -7.12 -1.35
CA TRP A 666 8.37 -8.49 -1.73
C TRP A 666 8.20 -8.59 -3.23
N VAL A 667 8.94 -9.49 -3.88
CA VAL A 667 8.79 -9.78 -5.32
C VAL A 667 8.30 -11.21 -5.46
N LEU A 668 7.24 -11.40 -6.26
CA LEU A 668 6.70 -12.71 -6.63
C LEU A 668 6.66 -12.82 -8.15
N LEU A 669 7.13 -13.94 -8.65
CA LEU A 669 6.92 -14.41 -10.02
C LEU A 669 6.26 -15.78 -9.97
N VAL A 670 5.17 -15.98 -10.69
CA VAL A 670 4.49 -17.27 -10.76
C VAL A 670 4.05 -17.58 -12.18
N GLU A 671 4.30 -18.79 -12.63
CA GLU A 671 3.79 -19.37 -13.86
C GLU A 671 2.66 -20.37 -13.53
N PHE A 672 1.52 -20.24 -14.22
CA PHE A 672 0.33 -21.04 -13.96
C PHE A 672 0.24 -22.28 -14.86
N GLY A 673 0.77 -23.39 -14.32
CA GLY A 673 0.58 -24.73 -14.87
C GLY A 673 -0.43 -25.58 -14.11
N ASP A 674 -0.46 -26.89 -14.40
CA ASP A 674 -1.22 -27.84 -13.57
C ASP A 674 -0.81 -27.80 -12.09
N ILE A 675 0.48 -27.54 -11.86
CA ILE A 675 1.08 -27.18 -10.59
C ILE A 675 1.80 -25.85 -10.82
N PRO A 676 1.44 -24.76 -10.11
CA PRO A 676 2.14 -23.49 -10.22
C PRO A 676 3.63 -23.60 -9.90
N SER A 677 4.46 -22.87 -10.63
CA SER A 677 5.89 -22.72 -10.37
C SER A 677 6.17 -21.26 -10.04
N ALA A 678 6.74 -20.98 -8.87
CA ALA A 678 6.95 -19.62 -8.42
C ALA A 678 8.33 -19.37 -7.82
N TYR A 679 8.76 -18.12 -7.92
CA TYR A 679 9.93 -17.57 -7.24
C TYR A 679 9.51 -16.37 -6.39
N THR A 680 10.16 -16.20 -5.24
CA THR A 680 10.00 -15.01 -4.40
C THR A 680 11.32 -14.46 -3.89
N VAL A 681 11.33 -13.20 -3.47
CA VAL A 681 12.36 -12.65 -2.60
C VAL A 681 11.74 -11.56 -1.73
N LEU A 682 12.12 -11.53 -0.46
CA LEU A 682 11.75 -10.47 0.49
C LEU A 682 13.03 -9.72 0.87
N SER A 683 13.21 -8.52 0.34
CA SER A 683 14.50 -7.81 0.32
C SER A 683 15.12 -7.60 1.72
N TYR A 684 14.28 -7.49 2.75
CA TYR A 684 14.67 -7.23 4.14
C TYR A 684 14.48 -8.43 5.08
N GLY A 685 14.31 -9.63 4.54
CA GLY A 685 14.14 -10.85 5.34
C GLY A 685 12.75 -11.02 5.94
N GLN A 686 12.53 -12.13 6.63
CA GLN A 686 11.22 -12.60 7.10
C GLN A 686 10.79 -11.98 8.44
N THR A 687 11.72 -11.36 9.16
CA THR A 687 11.56 -10.95 10.56
C THR A 687 12.31 -9.66 10.85
N ALA A 688 11.80 -8.88 11.81
CA ALA A 688 12.47 -7.68 12.31
C ALA A 688 13.42 -7.97 13.49
N ARG A 689 13.47 -9.22 13.98
CA ARG A 689 14.38 -9.67 15.04
C ARG A 689 15.82 -9.77 14.54
N THR A 690 16.67 -8.83 14.92
CA THR A 690 18.07 -8.74 14.47
C THR A 690 18.92 -9.97 14.79
N GLU A 691 18.56 -10.71 15.83
CA GLU A 691 19.22 -11.95 16.27
C GLU A 691 18.80 -13.18 15.47
N SER A 692 17.70 -13.09 14.71
CA SER A 692 17.20 -14.20 13.91
C SER A 692 18.08 -14.41 12.67
N PRO A 693 18.38 -15.66 12.28
CA PRO A 693 19.05 -15.93 11.01
C PRO A 693 18.23 -15.42 9.80
N HIS A 694 16.92 -15.24 9.96
CA HIS A 694 16.02 -14.82 8.88
C HIS A 694 15.85 -13.30 8.76
N PHE A 695 16.64 -12.52 9.49
CA PHE A 695 16.62 -11.06 9.46
C PHE A 695 17.23 -10.46 8.18
N ALA A 696 18.27 -11.11 7.65
CA ALA A 696 19.04 -10.58 6.51
C ALA A 696 19.40 -11.65 5.46
N ASP A 697 18.98 -12.89 5.64
CA ASP A 697 19.40 -14.03 4.80
C ASP A 697 18.94 -13.97 3.34
N GLN A 698 17.99 -13.10 3.01
CA GLN A 698 17.57 -12.83 1.63
C GLN A 698 18.23 -11.59 1.00
N ALA A 699 18.84 -10.71 1.81
CA ALA A 699 19.32 -9.39 1.36
C ALA A 699 20.40 -9.50 0.26
N ALA A 700 21.34 -10.43 0.40
CA ALA A 700 22.39 -10.64 -0.59
C ALA A 700 21.87 -11.26 -1.89
N MET A 701 20.90 -12.17 -1.81
CA MET A 701 20.21 -12.76 -2.96
C MET A 701 19.45 -11.67 -3.74
N PHE A 702 18.69 -10.85 -3.01
CA PHE A 702 17.99 -9.70 -3.56
C PHE A 702 18.96 -8.76 -4.30
N ALA A 703 20.08 -8.40 -3.67
CA ALA A 703 21.06 -7.48 -4.28
C ALA A 703 21.58 -7.98 -5.64
N ARG A 704 21.80 -9.30 -5.78
CA ARG A 704 22.21 -9.95 -7.03
C ARG A 704 21.10 -10.09 -8.08
N GLY A 705 19.85 -9.75 -7.74
CA GLY A 705 18.68 -9.94 -8.62
C GLY A 705 18.24 -11.40 -8.74
N GLU A 706 18.58 -12.21 -7.73
CA GLU A 706 18.18 -13.60 -7.61
C GLU A 706 16.90 -13.73 -6.77
N MET A 707 16.20 -14.85 -6.90
CA MET A 707 14.98 -15.16 -6.15
C MET A 707 14.97 -16.64 -5.75
N LYS A 708 14.37 -16.96 -4.60
CA LYS A 708 14.24 -18.34 -4.11
C LYS A 708 13.02 -19.01 -4.72
N ARG A 709 13.10 -20.32 -4.97
CA ARG A 709 11.94 -21.10 -5.45
C ARG A 709 10.96 -21.32 -4.31
N VAL A 710 9.66 -21.16 -4.59
CA VAL A 710 8.61 -21.40 -3.60
C VAL A 710 8.43 -22.90 -3.37
N ALA A 711 8.46 -23.33 -2.10
CA ALA A 711 8.06 -24.67 -1.70
C ALA A 711 6.53 -24.79 -1.72
N TRP A 712 5.97 -25.32 -2.80
CA TRP A 712 4.52 -25.28 -3.04
C TRP A 712 3.80 -26.58 -2.68
N THR A 713 4.21 -27.71 -3.25
CA THR A 713 3.53 -28.99 -3.00
C THR A 713 3.83 -29.52 -1.60
N ALA A 714 3.02 -30.45 -1.10
CA ALA A 714 3.30 -31.08 0.20
C ALA A 714 4.68 -31.78 0.23
N GLU A 715 5.14 -32.31 -0.90
CA GLU A 715 6.48 -32.89 -1.03
C GLU A 715 7.56 -31.81 -0.99
N ASP A 716 7.39 -30.70 -1.71
CA ASP A 716 8.33 -29.58 -1.70
C ASP A 716 8.46 -28.98 -0.30
N ILE A 717 7.33 -28.72 0.35
CA ILE A 717 7.27 -28.23 1.73
C ILE A 717 7.96 -29.21 2.66
N GLY A 718 7.61 -30.50 2.57
CA GLY A 718 8.24 -31.55 3.38
C GLY A 718 9.75 -31.66 3.19
N ARG A 719 10.26 -31.40 1.98
CA ARG A 719 11.70 -31.38 1.68
C ARG A 719 12.39 -30.13 2.26
N ALA A 720 11.77 -28.96 2.08
CA ALA A 720 12.32 -27.67 2.49
C ALA A 720 12.10 -27.35 3.98
N THR A 721 11.26 -28.11 4.70
CA THR A 721 10.95 -27.88 6.11
C THR A 721 12.21 -28.01 6.96
N ILE A 722 12.61 -26.92 7.62
CA ILE A 722 13.71 -26.87 8.59
C ILE A 722 13.21 -27.06 10.03
N SER A 723 11.96 -26.68 10.31
CA SER A 723 11.32 -26.93 11.59
C SER A 723 9.80 -27.13 11.44
N ARG A 724 9.25 -27.97 12.32
CA ARG A 724 7.83 -28.31 12.36
C ARG A 724 7.37 -28.31 13.81
N TYR A 725 6.30 -27.57 14.12
CA TYR A 725 5.82 -27.41 15.48
C TYR A 725 4.36 -26.95 15.50
N ARG A 726 3.71 -27.10 16.66
CA ARG A 726 2.47 -26.39 16.97
C ARG A 726 2.79 -25.13 17.78
N PRO A 727 1.95 -24.08 17.69
CA PRO A 727 2.13 -22.87 18.50
C PRO A 727 2.34 -23.19 19.99
N GLY A 728 3.46 -22.72 20.56
CA GLY A 728 3.85 -22.92 21.96
C GLY A 728 4.58 -24.23 22.29
N GLU A 729 4.79 -25.13 21.33
CA GLU A 729 5.67 -26.29 21.51
C GLU A 729 7.15 -25.92 21.28
N GLU A 730 8.08 -26.63 21.94
CA GLU A 730 9.50 -26.51 21.60
C GLU A 730 9.73 -26.84 20.12
N VAL A 731 10.41 -25.93 19.41
CA VAL A 731 10.74 -26.08 17.99
C VAL A 731 11.66 -27.29 17.83
N ARG A 732 11.16 -28.36 17.21
CA ARG A 732 11.97 -29.54 16.93
C ARG A 732 12.73 -29.33 15.62
N PRO A 733 14.08 -29.29 15.64
CA PRO A 733 14.84 -29.37 14.40
C PRO A 733 14.59 -30.74 13.77
N ARG A 734 14.58 -30.78 12.43
CA ARG A 734 14.46 -32.05 11.71
C ARG A 734 15.71 -32.91 11.97
N GLU A 735 15.50 -34.18 12.35
CA GLU A 735 16.55 -35.21 12.37
C GLU A 735 17.05 -35.57 10.97
#